data_AF-A0A255RJL1-F1
#
_entry.id   AF-A0A255RJL1-F1
#
_cell.length_a   1.000
_cell.length_b   1.000
_cell.length_c   1.000
_cell.angle_alpha   90.00
_cell.angle_beta   90.00
_cell.angle_gamma   90.00
#
_symmetry.space_group_name_H-M   'P 1'
#
loop_
_entity.id
_entity.type
_entity.pdbx_description
1 polymer ?
#
loop_
_entity_poly.entity_id
_entity_poly.type
_entity_poly.pdbx_seq_one_letter_code
_entity_poly.pdbx_strand_id
1 'polypeptide(L)'
;MSKSRNNIPRAAIHVGAPAKSFSAAEGYEPERRGWDENTYRLKNQDTNNHYDFSRKHLNFEINSQGEIVPLGSNPVPLHERLQKRLDELEFKPYMDKNNPLGISDNSPNCTVGIIVSGDHDVLTRLAFGDQDVDFTLQKSNANVVLKQGIKDWAMDTYRWACDRWGAENIIGFDVHLDETTPHIQIQTIPVAKTKARGRASAKYVHKDDKSKVISHKEWKKLPDEIRSYFIRTEDERREKESVSYASVWGKDKYAVGETYKQMHTDYYNEVGHKYGLERGDDIAMLPGEERRERVHKSKAVLEAERQAKDAIARNQMENERLEGQKEKMEGEVQDMKKQKIRLEEQNDKLEGEIQNKEQHKERLEGNISQLEDYAAALDIKEEDLIVPTLKTDPLVKNAWDAIKTELEKPIPAFGQKEWREERRKAIKVILTEMQTALMQAKEAQKGDILKLGKALYNKAMQNVRAIIEKNQQLQKENARLVEENSVLRKRIASMDENAITRLREKKDAEIKELQKRLDKAESEAVCSGNKAYLEHQRAESAENQVREMLAIPEIKEIWENIQQNKKAFLKQINRWIEDGVAAIRDYADGKDDDFQPKQGNSVAWGIVAEAFKYGLDPTDEKQRRMATAYLLERVSWTGMSDFKAGLTASRTRQLCDAMTVTKDLMANLLLAAGGRGSVGVGGGGSNGELTNWDGTKKRTGWGIGN
;
A
#
# COMPACT_ATOMS: atom_id res chain seq x y z
N MET A 1 -21.97 10.37 0.84
CA MET A 1 -21.25 10.46 2.13
C MET A 1 -21.55 9.23 2.99
N SER A 2 -20.86 8.11 2.76
CA SER A 2 -20.96 6.89 3.58
C SER A 2 -19.60 6.19 3.64
N LYS A 3 -18.61 6.83 4.27
CA LYS A 3 -17.33 6.19 4.60
C LYS A 3 -16.92 6.57 6.02
N SER A 4 -16.65 5.55 6.82
CA SER A 4 -15.76 5.54 7.99
C SER A 4 -16.04 6.52 9.13
N ARG A 5 -17.27 6.57 9.66
CA ARG A 5 -17.55 7.43 10.82
C ARG A 5 -17.12 6.90 12.19
N ASN A 6 -16.48 5.72 12.29
CA ASN A 6 -15.73 5.31 13.48
C ASN A 6 -14.67 4.28 13.06
N ASN A 7 -13.38 4.64 13.12
CA ASN A 7 -12.28 3.69 12.89
C ASN A 7 -12.07 2.88 14.18
N ILE A 8 -13.01 1.97 14.46
CA ILE A 8 -12.99 1.14 15.67
C ILE A 8 -12.00 0.00 15.44
N PRO A 9 -10.93 -0.14 16.25
CA PRO A 9 -9.97 -1.24 16.12
C PRO A 9 -10.69 -2.59 16.27
N ARG A 10 -10.39 -3.56 15.40
CA ARG A 10 -11.11 -4.85 15.38
C ARG A 10 -10.18 -6.05 15.42
N ALA A 11 -10.64 -7.14 16.03
CA ALA A 11 -10.01 -8.44 15.92
C ALA A 11 -10.27 -9.05 14.53
N ALA A 12 -9.29 -9.80 14.02
CA ALA A 12 -9.38 -10.54 12.78
C ALA A 12 -9.05 -12.01 13.03
N ILE A 13 -9.92 -12.90 12.55
CA ILE A 13 -9.68 -14.34 12.56
C ILE A 13 -9.94 -14.84 11.14
N HIS A 14 -9.00 -15.59 10.60
CA HIS A 14 -9.13 -16.25 9.31
C HIS A 14 -8.90 -17.74 9.48
N VAL A 15 -9.89 -18.55 9.11
CA VAL A 15 -9.76 -20.01 9.09
C VAL A 15 -9.43 -20.43 7.67
N GLY A 16 -8.26 -21.04 7.48
CA GLY A 16 -7.81 -21.56 6.19
C GLY A 16 -8.64 -22.76 5.73
N ALA A 17 -8.45 -23.15 4.48
CA ALA A 17 -9.09 -24.36 3.96
C ALA A 17 -8.61 -25.59 4.76
N PRO A 18 -9.53 -26.45 5.21
CA PRO A 18 -9.15 -27.66 5.91
C PRO A 18 -8.42 -28.62 4.97
N ALA A 19 -7.38 -29.29 5.48
CA ALA A 19 -6.51 -30.15 4.68
C ALA A 19 -6.46 -31.58 5.25
N LYS A 20 -6.12 -32.54 4.37
CA LYS A 20 -5.92 -33.96 4.73
C LYS A 20 -4.48 -34.25 5.17
N SER A 21 -3.56 -33.32 4.90
CA SER A 21 -2.14 -33.31 5.26
C SER A 21 -1.53 -32.02 4.73
N PHE A 22 -0.30 -31.71 5.12
CA PHE A 22 0.55 -30.72 4.46
C PHE A 22 1.97 -31.28 4.35
N SER A 23 2.73 -30.77 3.38
CA SER A 23 4.12 -31.14 3.11
C SER A 23 5.08 -30.56 4.16
N ALA A 24 6.29 -31.12 4.23
CA ALA A 24 7.33 -30.57 5.11
C ALA A 24 7.63 -29.09 4.79
N ALA A 25 7.65 -28.72 3.51
CA ALA A 25 7.90 -27.34 3.09
C ALA A 25 6.80 -26.38 3.57
N GLU A 26 5.53 -26.77 3.45
CA GLU A 26 4.39 -26.00 3.99
C GLU A 26 4.47 -25.87 5.51
N GLY A 27 4.95 -26.91 6.22
CA GLY A 27 5.15 -26.87 7.67
C GLY A 27 6.35 -26.03 8.13
N TYR A 28 7.35 -25.78 7.27
CA TYR A 28 8.54 -24.98 7.62
C TYR A 28 8.31 -23.48 7.52
N GLU A 29 7.36 -23.05 6.70
CA GLU A 29 7.02 -21.64 6.50
C GLU A 29 6.52 -20.92 7.77
N PRO A 30 5.54 -21.46 8.54
CA PRO A 30 5.12 -20.84 9.80
C PRO A 30 6.23 -20.87 10.85
N GLU A 31 7.00 -21.96 10.93
CA GLU A 31 8.11 -22.07 11.90
C GLU A 31 9.34 -21.21 11.54
N ARG A 32 9.34 -20.57 10.35
CA ARG A 32 10.54 -19.95 9.74
C ARG A 32 11.75 -20.90 9.75
N ARG A 33 11.50 -22.22 9.67
CA ARG A 33 12.53 -23.24 9.87
C ARG A 33 13.53 -23.20 8.72
N GLY A 34 14.80 -23.01 9.06
CA GLY A 34 15.88 -22.92 8.08
C GLY A 34 15.91 -21.62 7.27
N TRP A 35 15.08 -20.61 7.60
CA TRP A 35 15.11 -19.34 6.89
C TRP A 35 16.33 -18.51 7.32
N ASP A 36 17.12 -18.07 6.37
CA ASP A 36 18.19 -17.09 6.53
C ASP A 36 17.82 -15.75 5.87
N GLU A 37 18.70 -14.75 5.94
CA GLU A 37 18.46 -13.43 5.33
C GLU A 37 18.19 -13.54 3.81
N ASN A 38 18.87 -14.46 3.13
CA ASN A 38 18.65 -14.72 1.70
C ASN A 38 17.25 -15.24 1.44
N THR A 39 16.75 -16.15 2.28
CA THR A 39 15.40 -16.70 2.17
C THR A 39 14.34 -15.60 2.33
N TYR A 40 14.52 -14.70 3.31
CA TYR A 40 13.64 -13.52 3.49
C TYR A 40 13.64 -12.64 2.23
N ARG A 41 14.82 -12.33 1.70
CA ARG A 41 14.96 -11.56 0.45
C ARG A 41 14.29 -12.22 -0.75
N LEU A 42 14.45 -13.53 -0.92
CA LEU A 42 13.83 -14.29 -2.01
C LEU A 42 12.31 -14.31 -1.88
N LYS A 43 11.79 -14.55 -0.67
CA LYS A 43 10.35 -14.52 -0.38
C LYS A 43 9.74 -13.14 -0.62
N ASN A 44 10.47 -12.06 -0.36
CA ASN A 44 10.06 -10.68 -0.64
C ASN A 44 10.15 -10.27 -2.12
N GLN A 45 10.60 -11.15 -3.04
CA GLN A 45 10.43 -10.90 -4.47
C GLN A 45 8.95 -10.91 -4.87
N ASP A 46 8.12 -11.64 -4.13
CA ASP A 46 6.67 -11.46 -4.17
C ASP A 46 6.33 -10.18 -3.42
N THR A 47 5.82 -9.17 -4.16
CA THR A 47 5.48 -7.84 -3.61
C THR A 47 4.38 -7.89 -2.55
N ASN A 48 3.70 -9.02 -2.40
CA ASN A 48 2.73 -9.22 -1.34
C ASN A 48 3.40 -9.53 0.02
N ASN A 49 4.66 -9.93 0.03
CA ASN A 49 5.38 -10.31 1.22
C ASN A 49 6.17 -9.12 1.78
N HIS A 50 6.11 -8.98 3.11
CA HIS A 50 6.72 -7.87 3.84
C HIS A 50 7.55 -8.41 5.00
N TYR A 51 8.35 -9.44 4.74
CA TYR A 51 9.16 -10.10 5.76
C TYR A 51 10.39 -9.25 6.11
N ASP A 52 10.62 -9.01 7.38
CA ASP A 52 11.74 -8.24 7.91
C ASP A 52 12.67 -9.14 8.71
N PHE A 53 13.80 -9.50 8.09
CA PHE A 53 14.80 -10.37 8.72
C PHE A 53 15.33 -9.79 10.03
N SER A 54 15.41 -8.46 10.16
CA SER A 54 15.92 -7.81 11.37
C SER A 54 15.02 -8.04 12.59
N ARG A 55 13.72 -8.31 12.38
CA ARG A 55 12.75 -8.65 13.42
C ARG A 55 12.54 -10.14 13.63
N LYS A 56 13.15 -11.02 12.83
CA LYS A 56 13.01 -12.49 12.95
C LYS A 56 13.21 -12.98 14.38
N HIS A 57 14.18 -12.40 15.10
CA HIS A 57 14.52 -12.78 16.47
C HIS A 57 13.43 -12.45 17.51
N LEU A 58 12.43 -11.65 17.14
CA LEU A 58 11.30 -11.30 18.00
C LEU A 58 10.16 -12.32 17.89
N ASN A 59 10.12 -13.13 16.82
CA ASN A 59 9.14 -14.19 16.67
C ASN A 59 9.28 -15.25 17.77
N PHE A 60 8.15 -15.78 18.23
CA PHE A 60 8.12 -16.82 19.26
C PHE A 60 7.00 -17.82 18.98
N GLU A 61 7.09 -19.00 19.58
CA GLU A 61 6.01 -19.99 19.60
C GLU A 61 5.58 -20.26 21.05
N ILE A 62 4.35 -20.74 21.24
CA ILE A 62 3.90 -21.27 22.53
C ILE A 62 3.88 -22.80 22.42
N ASN A 63 4.72 -23.46 23.22
CA ASN A 63 4.87 -24.91 23.18
C ASN A 63 3.67 -25.63 23.84
N SER A 64 3.64 -26.97 23.80
CA SER A 64 2.55 -27.76 24.38
C SER A 64 2.47 -27.72 25.91
N GLN A 65 3.49 -27.17 26.58
CA GLN A 65 3.52 -26.90 28.01
C GLN A 65 2.96 -25.51 28.36
N GLY A 66 2.59 -24.70 27.35
CA GLY A 66 2.15 -23.33 27.55
C GLY A 66 3.28 -22.34 27.84
N GLU A 67 4.49 -22.65 27.40
CA GLU A 67 5.68 -21.80 27.58
C GLU A 67 6.01 -21.04 26.30
N ILE A 68 6.40 -19.77 26.43
CA ILE A 68 6.88 -18.96 25.31
C ILE A 68 8.34 -19.30 25.05
N VAL A 69 8.62 -19.78 23.84
CA VAL A 69 9.96 -20.16 23.39
C VAL A 69 10.28 -19.50 22.04
N PRO A 70 11.56 -19.33 21.67
CA PRO A 70 11.91 -18.80 20.35
C PRO A 70 11.27 -19.61 19.22
N LEU A 71 10.81 -18.93 18.16
CA LEU A 71 10.15 -19.60 17.04
C LEU A 71 11.09 -20.63 16.38
N GLY A 72 10.58 -21.84 16.13
CA GLY A 72 11.32 -22.92 15.50
C GLY A 72 12.32 -23.62 16.43
N SER A 73 12.20 -23.40 17.75
CA SER A 73 13.04 -24.06 18.76
C SER A 73 12.60 -25.51 19.02
N ASN A 74 11.35 -25.85 18.71
CA ASN A 74 10.90 -27.24 18.76
C ASN A 74 11.72 -28.11 17.79
N PRO A 75 12.40 -29.18 18.25
CA PRO A 75 13.17 -30.04 17.37
C PRO A 75 12.30 -30.84 16.40
N VAL A 76 11.01 -31.03 16.72
CA VAL A 76 10.06 -31.77 15.88
C VAL A 76 9.30 -30.79 15.00
N PRO A 77 9.44 -30.85 13.67
CA PRO A 77 8.75 -29.95 12.75
C PRO A 77 7.24 -30.25 12.67
N LEU A 78 6.47 -29.25 12.25
CA LEU A 78 5.01 -29.26 12.25
C LEU A 78 4.36 -30.50 11.59
N HIS A 79 4.93 -30.96 10.46
CA HIS A 79 4.41 -32.11 9.72
C HIS A 79 4.61 -33.44 10.47
N GLU A 80 5.72 -33.58 11.21
CA GLU A 80 5.95 -34.72 12.10
C GLU A 80 5.09 -34.64 13.37
N ARG A 81 4.88 -33.43 13.91
CA ARG A 81 3.95 -33.19 15.02
C ARG A 81 2.52 -33.60 14.65
N LEU A 82 2.07 -33.25 13.44
CA LEU A 82 0.80 -33.72 12.88
C LEU A 82 0.75 -35.24 12.86
N GLN A 83 1.74 -35.89 12.24
CA GLN A 83 1.75 -37.36 12.10
C GLN A 83 1.73 -38.05 13.46
N LYS A 84 2.55 -37.60 14.41
CA LYS A 84 2.60 -38.14 15.77
C LYS A 84 1.23 -38.09 16.45
N ARG A 85 0.53 -36.94 16.38
CA ARG A 85 -0.80 -36.81 17.01
C ARG A 85 -1.87 -37.64 16.29
N LEU A 86 -1.78 -37.81 14.97
CA LEU A 86 -2.66 -38.72 14.23
C LEU A 86 -2.45 -40.18 14.63
N ASP A 87 -1.20 -40.59 14.86
CA ASP A 87 -0.85 -41.93 15.33
C ASP A 87 -1.38 -42.20 16.75
N GLU A 88 -1.28 -41.23 17.66
CA GLU A 88 -1.87 -41.29 19.01
C GLU A 88 -3.40 -41.46 18.98
N LEU A 89 -4.08 -40.87 18.00
CA LEU A 89 -5.52 -41.02 17.79
C LEU A 89 -5.89 -42.33 17.06
N GLU A 90 -4.90 -43.12 16.67
CA GLU A 90 -5.01 -44.28 15.78
C GLU A 90 -5.76 -43.93 14.48
N PHE A 91 -5.59 -42.71 14.00
CA PHE A 91 -6.25 -42.24 12.79
C PHE A 91 -5.54 -42.81 11.56
N LYS A 92 -6.31 -43.42 10.65
CA LYS A 92 -5.83 -43.87 9.36
C LYS A 92 -6.65 -43.20 8.26
N PRO A 93 -6.02 -42.38 7.40
CA PRO A 93 -6.74 -41.77 6.29
C PRO A 93 -7.26 -42.86 5.35
N TYR A 94 -8.37 -42.59 4.67
CA TYR A 94 -8.88 -43.50 3.67
C TYR A 94 -7.99 -43.39 2.43
N MET A 95 -7.30 -44.46 2.09
CA MET A 95 -6.47 -44.50 0.88
C MET A 95 -7.35 -44.58 -0.36
N ASP A 96 -6.97 -43.88 -1.42
CA ASP A 96 -7.64 -43.97 -2.71
C ASP A 96 -7.49 -45.41 -3.23
N LYS A 97 -8.62 -46.07 -3.49
CA LYS A 97 -8.68 -47.40 -4.11
C LYS A 97 -7.85 -47.49 -5.40
N ASN A 98 -7.62 -46.35 -6.05
CA ASN A 98 -6.87 -46.23 -7.28
C ASN A 98 -5.48 -45.60 -7.16
N ASN A 99 -5.11 -45.10 -5.99
CA ASN A 99 -3.77 -44.63 -5.68
C ASN A 99 -3.50 -44.99 -4.21
N PRO A 100 -2.90 -46.16 -3.93
CA PRO A 100 -2.64 -46.61 -2.56
C PRO A 100 -1.76 -45.65 -1.74
N LEU A 101 -1.00 -44.78 -2.42
CA LEU A 101 -0.20 -43.70 -1.83
C LEU A 101 -0.96 -42.37 -1.70
N GLY A 102 -2.13 -42.25 -2.35
CA GLY A 102 -2.96 -41.06 -2.35
C GLY A 102 -4.08 -41.16 -1.33
N ILE A 103 -4.35 -40.06 -0.63
CA ILE A 103 -5.48 -39.97 0.29
C ILE A 103 -6.76 -39.72 -0.52
N SER A 104 -7.78 -40.56 -0.33
CA SER A 104 -9.08 -40.44 -1.00
C SER A 104 -9.81 -39.15 -0.64
N ASP A 105 -10.66 -38.67 -1.55
CA ASP A 105 -11.53 -37.49 -1.36
C ASP A 105 -12.54 -37.62 -0.24
N ASN A 106 -12.92 -38.85 0.11
CA ASN A 106 -13.80 -39.10 1.24
C ASN A 106 -13.06 -39.21 2.59
N SER A 107 -11.72 -39.11 2.60
CA SER A 107 -10.96 -39.11 3.84
C SER A 107 -11.23 -37.82 4.62
N PRO A 108 -11.43 -37.88 5.95
CA PRO A 108 -11.61 -36.69 6.77
C PRO A 108 -10.41 -35.73 6.64
N ASN A 109 -10.70 -34.44 6.57
CA ASN A 109 -9.67 -33.41 6.76
C ASN A 109 -9.16 -33.52 8.21
N CYS A 110 -7.84 -33.60 8.35
CA CYS A 110 -7.18 -33.88 9.61
C CYS A 110 -6.46 -32.67 10.19
N THR A 111 -6.44 -31.54 9.50
CA THR A 111 -5.78 -30.35 10.01
C THR A 111 -6.40 -29.07 9.45
N VAL A 112 -6.37 -28.01 10.26
CA VAL A 112 -6.91 -26.68 9.95
C VAL A 112 -5.91 -25.64 10.43
N GLY A 113 -5.52 -24.74 9.52
CA GLY A 113 -4.72 -23.56 9.84
C GLY A 113 -5.62 -22.38 10.17
N ILE A 114 -5.30 -21.63 11.21
CA ILE A 114 -6.07 -20.48 11.68
C ILE A 114 -5.11 -19.32 11.91
N ILE A 115 -5.44 -18.15 11.36
CA ILE A 115 -4.69 -16.93 11.58
C ILE A 115 -5.51 -16.04 12.52
N VAL A 116 -4.91 -15.62 13.62
CA VAL A 116 -5.49 -14.65 14.56
C VAL A 116 -4.65 -13.38 14.53
N SER A 117 -5.30 -12.25 14.27
CA SER A 117 -4.68 -10.92 14.19
C SER A 117 -5.72 -9.86 14.56
N GLY A 118 -5.53 -8.63 14.13
CA GLY A 118 -6.40 -7.51 14.43
C GLY A 118 -5.89 -6.21 13.85
N ASP A 119 -6.40 -5.13 14.40
CA ASP A 119 -5.98 -3.78 14.05
C ASP A 119 -4.45 -3.61 14.15
N HIS A 120 -3.86 -3.04 13.09
CA HIS A 120 -2.42 -2.90 12.97
C HIS A 120 -1.83 -2.07 14.09
N ASP A 121 -2.41 -0.90 14.39
CA ASP A 121 -1.85 0.04 15.36
C ASP A 121 -1.94 -0.53 16.78
N VAL A 122 -3.07 -1.18 17.11
CA VAL A 122 -3.26 -1.81 18.43
C VAL A 122 -2.23 -2.93 18.64
N LEU A 123 -2.11 -3.87 17.69
CA LEU A 123 -1.19 -5.00 17.85
C LEU A 123 0.28 -4.58 17.79
N THR A 124 0.63 -3.63 16.92
CA THR A 124 1.97 -3.04 16.87
C THR A 124 2.33 -2.35 18.19
N ARG A 125 1.40 -1.60 18.79
CA ARG A 125 1.61 -0.99 20.11
C ARG A 125 1.75 -2.04 21.23
N LEU A 126 1.00 -3.14 21.18
CA LEU A 126 1.17 -4.24 22.13
C LEU A 126 2.53 -4.93 21.96
N ALA A 127 3.02 -5.04 20.73
CA ALA A 127 4.27 -5.72 20.40
C ALA A 127 5.51 -4.87 20.70
N PHE A 128 5.48 -3.59 20.36
CA PHE A 128 6.67 -2.73 20.35
C PHE A 128 6.50 -1.47 21.22
N GLY A 129 5.30 -1.16 21.71
CA GLY A 129 5.04 0.08 22.45
C GLY A 129 5.24 1.31 21.58
N ASP A 130 5.86 2.36 22.13
CA ASP A 130 6.12 3.62 21.43
C ASP A 130 7.48 3.65 20.70
N GLN A 131 8.09 2.48 20.44
CA GLN A 131 9.36 2.39 19.70
C GLN A 131 9.15 2.77 18.22
N ASP A 132 10.15 3.43 17.63
CA ASP A 132 10.18 3.69 16.18
C ASP A 132 10.47 2.38 15.44
N VAL A 133 9.48 1.87 14.70
CA VAL A 133 9.55 0.62 13.93
C VAL A 133 9.31 0.93 12.46
N ASP A 134 10.27 0.58 11.61
CA ASP A 134 10.15 0.78 10.17
C ASP A 134 9.43 -0.40 9.51
N PHE A 135 8.23 -0.15 9.00
CA PHE A 135 7.48 -1.13 8.19
C PHE A 135 7.73 -0.98 6.68
N THR A 136 8.59 -0.04 6.27
CA THR A 136 8.90 0.18 4.84
C THR A 136 10.05 -0.68 4.31
N LEU A 137 10.72 -1.45 5.19
CA LEU A 137 11.92 -2.25 4.90
C LEU A 137 13.11 -1.40 4.43
N GLN A 138 13.10 -0.09 4.69
CA GLN A 138 14.20 0.83 4.34
C GLN A 138 15.23 0.94 5.47
N LYS A 139 14.84 0.61 6.70
CA LYS A 139 15.69 0.65 7.89
C LYS A 139 15.63 -0.68 8.64
N SER A 140 16.73 -1.01 9.31
CA SER A 140 16.80 -2.17 10.20
C SER A 140 16.06 -1.90 11.51
N ASN A 141 15.31 -2.88 11.97
CA ASN A 141 14.60 -2.91 13.25
C ASN A 141 15.30 -3.82 14.28
N ALA A 142 16.59 -4.12 14.10
CA ALA A 142 17.34 -5.00 15.00
C ALA A 142 17.43 -4.49 16.46
N ASN A 143 17.20 -3.19 16.68
CA ASN A 143 17.16 -2.55 18.01
C ASN A 143 15.80 -2.65 18.70
N VAL A 144 14.75 -3.07 17.99
CA VAL A 144 13.38 -3.12 18.52
C VAL A 144 13.28 -4.25 19.54
N VAL A 145 12.73 -3.95 20.72
CA VAL A 145 12.56 -4.93 21.79
C VAL A 145 11.09 -5.31 21.96
N LEU A 146 10.82 -6.61 22.06
CA LEU A 146 9.48 -7.15 22.29
C LEU A 146 8.90 -6.71 23.65
N LYS A 147 7.65 -6.25 23.65
CA LYS A 147 6.91 -5.86 24.88
C LYS A 147 6.08 -7.00 25.45
N GLN A 148 5.69 -6.86 26.72
CA GLN A 148 4.90 -7.87 27.42
C GLN A 148 3.46 -7.97 26.88
N GLY A 149 2.87 -6.86 26.43
CA GLY A 149 1.47 -6.82 26.01
C GLY A 149 1.12 -7.82 24.89
N ILE A 150 2.01 -8.01 23.91
CA ILE A 150 1.79 -9.00 22.85
C ILE A 150 1.95 -10.44 23.34
N LYS A 151 2.80 -10.68 24.34
CA LYS A 151 2.96 -12.01 24.97
C LYS A 151 1.71 -12.38 25.75
N ASP A 152 1.14 -11.42 26.47
CA ASP A 152 -0.12 -11.61 27.22
C ASP A 152 -1.28 -11.89 26.24
N TRP A 153 -1.39 -11.11 25.16
CA TRP A 153 -2.36 -11.33 24.11
C TRP A 153 -2.22 -12.71 23.44
N ALA A 154 -0.99 -13.13 23.13
CA ALA A 154 -0.72 -14.45 22.56
C ALA A 154 -1.07 -15.57 23.54
N MET A 155 -0.77 -15.41 24.83
CA MET A 155 -1.07 -16.41 25.86
C MET A 155 -2.59 -16.54 26.11
N ASP A 156 -3.32 -15.44 26.15
CA ASP A 156 -4.78 -15.47 26.24
C ASP A 156 -5.41 -16.11 24.99
N THR A 157 -4.86 -15.84 23.81
CA THR A 157 -5.28 -16.48 22.56
C THR A 157 -4.97 -17.98 22.54
N TYR A 158 -3.82 -18.38 23.10
CA TYR A 158 -3.45 -19.79 23.25
C TYR A 158 -4.42 -20.53 24.17
N ARG A 159 -4.73 -19.97 25.34
CA ARG A 159 -5.72 -20.54 26.27
C ARG A 159 -7.09 -20.68 25.63
N TRP A 160 -7.56 -19.64 24.95
CA TRP A 160 -8.80 -19.68 24.18
C TRP A 160 -8.81 -20.80 23.13
N ALA A 161 -7.70 -21.00 22.42
CA ALA A 161 -7.56 -22.10 21.46
C ALA A 161 -7.55 -23.47 22.15
N CYS A 162 -6.86 -23.60 23.29
CA CYS A 162 -6.80 -24.83 24.08
C CYS A 162 -8.17 -25.23 24.63
N ASP A 163 -8.94 -24.27 25.15
CA ASP A 163 -10.28 -24.53 25.68
C ASP A 163 -11.24 -25.04 24.58
N ARG A 164 -11.01 -24.64 23.33
CA ARG A 164 -11.82 -25.03 22.19
C ARG A 164 -11.41 -26.36 21.55
N TRP A 165 -10.12 -26.59 21.37
CA TRP A 165 -9.62 -27.73 20.60
C TRP A 165 -8.84 -28.75 21.41
N GLY A 166 -8.50 -28.46 22.67
CA GLY A 166 -7.56 -29.24 23.48
C GLY A 166 -6.11 -28.86 23.15
N ALA A 167 -5.29 -28.67 24.19
CA ALA A 167 -3.88 -28.27 24.03
C ALA A 167 -3.08 -29.31 23.23
N GLU A 168 -3.40 -30.59 23.39
CA GLU A 168 -2.77 -31.70 22.69
C GLU A 168 -3.11 -31.76 21.18
N ASN A 169 -4.13 -31.02 20.74
CA ASN A 169 -4.54 -30.97 19.33
C ASN A 169 -4.06 -29.69 18.63
N ILE A 170 -3.44 -28.76 19.36
CA ILE A 170 -2.72 -27.61 18.79
C ILE A 170 -1.29 -28.06 18.51
N ILE A 171 -1.00 -28.33 17.23
CA ILE A 171 0.31 -28.82 16.81
C ILE A 171 1.30 -27.70 16.52
N GLY A 172 0.82 -26.47 16.27
CA GLY A 172 1.64 -25.26 16.13
C GLY A 172 0.90 -24.03 16.63
N PHE A 173 1.62 -23.13 17.27
CA PHE A 173 1.15 -21.83 17.74
C PHE A 173 2.29 -20.82 17.57
N ASP A 174 2.37 -20.28 16.36
CA ASP A 174 3.50 -19.49 15.90
C ASP A 174 3.13 -18.01 15.87
N VAL A 175 3.89 -17.16 16.57
CA VAL A 175 3.64 -15.71 16.67
C VAL A 175 4.64 -14.96 15.80
N HIS A 176 4.12 -14.33 14.76
CA HIS A 176 4.92 -13.61 13.76
C HIS A 176 4.91 -12.12 14.04
N LEU A 177 6.11 -11.58 14.15
CA LEU A 177 6.44 -10.19 14.47
C LEU A 177 7.45 -9.62 13.47
N ASP A 178 7.73 -10.36 12.41
CA ASP A 178 8.62 -10.04 11.29
C ASP A 178 7.84 -9.63 10.04
N GLU A 179 6.53 -9.46 10.12
CA GLU A 179 5.65 -9.02 9.02
C GLU A 179 5.05 -7.63 9.29
N THR A 180 4.14 -7.15 8.43
CA THR A 180 3.50 -5.85 8.58
C THR A 180 2.69 -5.75 9.88
N THR A 181 1.84 -6.74 10.17
CA THR A 181 0.99 -6.73 11.37
C THR A 181 1.26 -7.99 12.19
N PRO A 182 1.47 -7.87 13.52
CA PRO A 182 1.58 -9.03 14.38
C PRO A 182 0.39 -9.98 14.21
N HIS A 183 0.67 -11.27 14.10
CA HIS A 183 -0.38 -12.28 13.99
C HIS A 183 0.11 -13.63 14.51
N ILE A 184 -0.85 -14.49 14.82
CA ILE A 184 -0.63 -15.84 15.31
C ILE A 184 -1.10 -16.80 14.23
N GLN A 185 -0.29 -17.79 13.90
CA GLN A 185 -0.68 -18.93 13.09
C GLN A 185 -0.86 -20.15 14.01
N ILE A 186 -2.10 -20.64 14.08
CA ILE A 186 -2.48 -21.81 14.87
C ILE A 186 -2.73 -22.95 13.91
N GLN A 187 -2.01 -24.06 14.10
CA GLN A 187 -2.27 -25.30 13.38
C GLN A 187 -2.91 -26.30 14.32
N THR A 188 -4.13 -26.73 14.01
CA THR A 188 -4.92 -27.63 14.88
C THR A 188 -5.42 -28.88 14.16
N ILE A 189 -5.68 -29.94 14.91
CA ILE A 189 -6.32 -31.18 14.46
C ILE A 189 -7.77 -31.19 14.96
N PRO A 190 -8.78 -31.32 14.09
CA PRO A 190 -10.17 -31.32 14.51
C PRO A 190 -10.53 -32.66 15.15
N VAL A 191 -10.40 -32.75 16.47
CA VAL A 191 -10.75 -33.95 17.25
C VAL A 191 -12.13 -33.77 17.90
N ALA A 192 -12.97 -34.79 17.76
CA ALA A 192 -14.26 -34.86 18.45
C ALA A 192 -14.42 -36.20 19.15
N LYS A 193 -15.09 -36.18 20.31
CA LYS A 193 -15.53 -37.39 20.99
C LYS A 193 -16.69 -37.99 20.21
N THR A 194 -16.47 -39.14 19.59
CA THR A 194 -17.53 -39.87 18.87
C THR A 194 -17.78 -41.22 19.52
N LYS A 195 -19.05 -41.65 19.51
CA LYS A 195 -19.39 -43.01 19.91
C LYS A 195 -18.85 -43.97 18.85
N ALA A 196 -18.16 -45.01 19.27
CA ALA A 196 -17.59 -46.01 18.35
C ALA A 196 -18.63 -46.50 17.32
N ARG A 197 -18.24 -46.57 16.04
CA ARG A 197 -19.09 -47.09 14.96
C ARG A 197 -19.33 -48.60 15.14
N GLY A 198 -20.58 -49.04 15.03
CA GLY A 198 -21.00 -50.44 15.22
C GLY A 198 -22.30 -50.56 16.01
N ARG A 199 -22.82 -51.79 16.19
CA ARG A 199 -23.91 -52.06 17.14
C ARG A 199 -23.35 -52.07 18.56
N ALA A 200 -24.06 -51.47 19.51
CA ALA A 200 -23.72 -51.64 20.93
C ALA A 200 -23.72 -53.15 21.24
N SER A 201 -22.63 -53.67 21.80
CA SER A 201 -22.56 -55.08 22.15
C SER A 201 -23.45 -55.32 23.35
N ALA A 202 -24.50 -56.13 23.17
CA ALA A 202 -25.28 -56.61 24.30
C ALA A 202 -24.39 -57.46 25.22
N LYS A 203 -24.33 -57.09 26.49
CA LYS A 203 -23.77 -57.91 27.56
C LYS A 203 -24.89 -58.54 28.35
N TYR A 204 -24.58 -59.63 29.03
CA TYR A 204 -25.53 -60.41 29.79
C TYR A 204 -24.98 -60.53 31.21
N VAL A 205 -25.72 -60.01 32.19
CA VAL A 205 -25.33 -59.97 33.60
C VAL A 205 -26.16 -60.99 34.38
N HIS A 206 -25.51 -61.82 35.19
CA HIS A 206 -26.22 -62.82 36.00
C HIS A 206 -27.13 -62.14 37.05
N LYS A 207 -28.34 -62.66 37.24
CA LYS A 207 -29.37 -62.08 38.14
C LYS A 207 -28.89 -61.99 39.59
N ASP A 208 -28.28 -63.07 40.08
CA ASP A 208 -27.87 -63.19 41.48
C ASP A 208 -26.42 -62.78 41.74
N ASP A 209 -25.60 -62.66 40.69
CA ASP A 209 -24.17 -62.37 40.78
C ASP A 209 -23.77 -61.35 39.72
N LYS A 210 -23.92 -60.07 40.07
CA LYS A 210 -23.67 -58.96 39.16
C LYS A 210 -22.22 -58.87 38.66
N SER A 211 -21.29 -59.62 39.25
CA SER A 211 -19.89 -59.69 38.79
C SER A 211 -19.71 -60.59 37.57
N LYS A 212 -20.66 -61.52 37.32
CA LYS A 212 -20.65 -62.41 36.16
C LYS A 212 -21.30 -61.73 34.96
N VAL A 213 -20.46 -61.15 34.13
CA VAL A 213 -20.83 -60.49 32.87
C VAL A 213 -20.26 -61.26 31.69
N ILE A 214 -21.11 -61.68 30.76
CA ILE A 214 -20.71 -62.43 29.56
C ILE A 214 -21.16 -61.71 28.28
N SER A 215 -20.45 -61.94 27.18
CA SER A 215 -20.82 -61.41 25.86
C SER A 215 -22.01 -62.16 25.27
N HIS A 216 -22.70 -61.56 24.29
CA HIS A 216 -23.77 -62.24 23.55
C HIS A 216 -23.32 -63.56 22.89
N LYS A 217 -22.07 -63.65 22.42
CA LYS A 217 -21.52 -64.89 21.83
C LYS A 217 -21.36 -65.99 22.87
N GLU A 218 -20.96 -65.65 24.09
CA GLU A 218 -20.80 -66.61 25.20
C GLU A 218 -22.16 -67.02 25.76
N TRP A 219 -23.09 -66.08 25.92
CA TRP A 219 -24.47 -66.38 26.32
C TRP A 219 -25.15 -67.37 25.35
N LYS A 220 -24.94 -67.19 24.04
CA LYS A 220 -25.46 -68.11 23.00
C LYS A 220 -24.79 -69.50 23.03
N LYS A 221 -23.67 -69.69 23.71
CA LYS A 221 -23.03 -71.01 23.89
C LYS A 221 -23.51 -71.73 25.16
N LEU A 222 -24.21 -71.05 26.06
CA LEU A 222 -24.76 -71.66 27.27
C LEU A 222 -26.01 -72.52 26.95
N PRO A 223 -26.29 -73.59 27.74
CA PRO A 223 -27.56 -74.30 27.74
C PRO A 223 -28.75 -73.37 28.03
N ASP A 224 -29.92 -73.68 27.47
CA ASP A 224 -31.11 -72.82 27.56
C ASP A 224 -31.60 -72.61 28.99
N GLU A 225 -31.44 -73.62 29.85
CA GLU A 225 -31.77 -73.55 31.27
C GLU A 225 -30.93 -72.49 32.00
N ILE A 226 -29.66 -72.35 31.60
CA ILE A 226 -28.70 -71.43 32.21
C ILE A 226 -28.86 -70.00 31.66
N ARG A 227 -29.25 -69.85 30.38
CA ARG A 227 -29.46 -68.53 29.75
C ARG A 227 -30.47 -67.67 30.48
N SER A 228 -31.48 -68.29 31.11
CA SER A 228 -32.56 -67.62 31.85
C SER A 228 -32.09 -66.86 33.10
N TYR A 229 -30.92 -67.20 33.63
CA TYR A 229 -30.30 -66.52 34.79
C TYR A 229 -29.53 -65.25 34.42
N PHE A 230 -29.41 -64.90 33.14
CA PHE A 230 -28.75 -63.68 32.70
C PHE A 230 -29.75 -62.67 32.13
N ILE A 231 -29.61 -61.40 32.54
CA ILE A 231 -30.38 -60.27 32.01
C ILE A 231 -29.55 -59.57 30.95
N ARG A 232 -30.15 -59.30 29.79
CA ARG A 232 -29.52 -58.48 28.75
C ARG A 232 -29.39 -57.04 29.23
N THR A 233 -28.16 -56.54 29.24
CA THR A 233 -27.83 -55.13 29.44
C THR A 233 -27.18 -54.58 28.18
N GLU A 234 -27.55 -53.36 27.81
CA GLU A 234 -26.86 -52.65 26.74
C GLU A 234 -25.73 -51.84 27.37
N ASP A 235 -24.49 -52.18 27.01
CA ASP A 235 -23.36 -51.32 27.36
C ASP A 235 -23.47 -50.02 26.56
N GLU A 236 -23.33 -48.89 27.24
CA GLU A 236 -23.13 -47.61 26.58
C GLU A 236 -21.89 -47.71 25.69
N ARG A 237 -22.00 -47.22 24.45
CA ARG A 237 -20.88 -47.24 23.52
C ARG A 237 -19.77 -46.38 24.10
N ARG A 238 -18.57 -46.96 24.21
CA ARG A 238 -17.37 -46.21 24.57
C ARG A 238 -17.22 -45.02 23.63
N GLU A 239 -17.05 -43.84 24.22
CA GLU A 239 -16.65 -42.65 23.49
C GLU A 239 -15.16 -42.77 23.17
N LYS A 240 -14.80 -42.52 21.91
CA LYS A 240 -13.42 -42.47 21.44
C LYS A 240 -13.19 -41.11 20.79
N GLU A 241 -12.02 -40.53 21.04
CA GLU A 241 -11.55 -39.37 20.32
C GLU A 241 -11.20 -39.75 18.88
N SER A 242 -11.76 -39.01 17.94
CA SER A 242 -11.58 -39.29 16.52
C SER A 242 -11.48 -38.00 15.73
N VAL A 243 -10.64 -38.00 14.71
CA VAL A 243 -10.50 -36.89 13.77
C VAL A 243 -11.81 -36.72 12.99
N SER A 244 -12.44 -35.55 13.13
CA SER A 244 -13.70 -35.23 12.49
C SER A 244 -13.88 -33.72 12.32
N TYR A 245 -13.46 -33.19 11.17
CA TYR A 245 -13.75 -31.80 10.78
C TYR A 245 -15.23 -31.45 10.93
N ALA A 246 -16.11 -32.32 10.42
CA ALA A 246 -17.55 -32.08 10.43
C ALA A 246 -18.16 -31.96 11.84
N SER A 247 -17.57 -32.64 12.84
CA SER A 247 -18.06 -32.60 14.21
C SER A 247 -17.55 -31.39 14.98
N VAL A 248 -16.35 -30.89 14.65
CA VAL A 248 -15.73 -29.72 15.29
C VAL A 248 -16.20 -28.42 14.64
N TRP A 249 -16.28 -28.39 13.31
CA TRP A 249 -16.53 -27.16 12.55
C TRP A 249 -17.94 -27.08 11.98
N GLY A 250 -18.58 -28.21 11.67
CA GLY A 250 -19.93 -28.25 11.12
C GLY A 250 -20.07 -29.21 9.95
N LYS A 251 -21.25 -29.83 9.82
CA LYS A 251 -21.52 -30.88 8.83
C LYS A 251 -21.73 -30.36 7.42
N ASP A 252 -22.13 -29.10 7.29
CA ASP A 252 -22.39 -28.42 6.03
C ASP A 252 -21.88 -26.98 6.09
N LYS A 253 -21.91 -26.28 4.94
CA LYS A 253 -21.39 -24.91 4.81
C LYS A 253 -22.09 -23.89 5.72
N TYR A 254 -23.35 -24.11 6.08
CA TYR A 254 -24.10 -23.19 6.95
C TYR A 254 -23.70 -23.40 8.40
N ALA A 255 -23.60 -24.66 8.84
CA ALA A 255 -23.08 -24.99 10.16
C ALA A 255 -21.63 -24.49 10.35
N VAL A 256 -20.78 -24.63 9.33
CA VAL A 256 -19.42 -24.06 9.33
C VAL A 256 -19.44 -22.54 9.46
N GLY A 257 -20.31 -21.87 8.69
CA GLY A 257 -20.49 -20.42 8.81
C GLY A 257 -20.93 -19.98 10.20
N GLU A 258 -21.84 -20.72 10.84
CA GLU A 258 -22.30 -20.42 12.19
C GLU A 258 -21.19 -20.65 13.23
N THR A 259 -20.41 -21.72 13.11
CA THR A 259 -19.24 -21.96 13.97
C THR A 259 -18.24 -20.81 13.85
N TYR A 260 -17.94 -20.33 12.63
CA TYR A 260 -17.05 -19.19 12.44
C TYR A 260 -17.63 -17.92 13.07
N LYS A 261 -18.93 -17.65 12.86
CA LYS A 261 -19.62 -16.50 13.45
C LYS A 261 -19.55 -16.50 14.97
N GLN A 262 -19.81 -17.65 15.59
CA GLN A 262 -19.73 -17.84 17.04
C GLN A 262 -18.29 -17.70 17.52
N MET A 263 -17.32 -18.27 16.82
CA MET A 263 -15.90 -18.16 17.13
C MET A 263 -15.42 -16.71 17.20
N HIS A 264 -15.85 -15.84 16.28
CA HIS A 264 -15.56 -14.40 16.33
C HIS A 264 -16.19 -13.72 17.56
N THR A 265 -17.39 -14.13 17.97
CA THR A 265 -18.07 -13.60 19.15
C THR A 265 -17.35 -14.04 20.43
N ASP A 266 -17.04 -15.33 20.55
CA ASP A 266 -16.37 -15.91 21.70
C ASP A 266 -14.98 -15.30 21.88
N TYR A 267 -14.20 -15.21 20.79
CA TYR A 267 -12.88 -14.60 20.83
C TYR A 267 -12.92 -13.13 21.28
N TYR A 268 -13.90 -12.35 20.82
CA TYR A 268 -14.08 -10.97 21.31
C TYR A 268 -14.36 -10.94 22.82
N ASN A 269 -15.32 -11.76 23.28
CA ASN A 269 -15.74 -11.81 24.68
C ASN A 269 -14.64 -12.33 25.62
N GLU A 270 -13.78 -13.24 25.16
CA GLU A 270 -12.79 -13.89 26.02
C GLU A 270 -11.40 -13.25 25.91
N VAL A 271 -11.06 -12.69 24.75
CA VAL A 271 -9.72 -12.16 24.45
C VAL A 271 -9.80 -10.74 23.90
N GLY A 272 -10.42 -10.52 22.75
CA GLY A 272 -10.32 -9.29 21.95
C GLY A 272 -10.61 -8.00 22.74
N HIS A 273 -11.71 -7.96 23.49
CA HIS A 273 -12.12 -6.75 24.22
C HIS A 273 -11.09 -6.32 25.30
N LYS A 274 -10.35 -7.27 25.90
CA LYS A 274 -9.30 -6.99 26.90
C LYS A 274 -8.18 -6.12 26.33
N TYR A 275 -7.96 -6.22 25.02
CA TYR A 275 -6.89 -5.55 24.30
C TYR A 275 -7.40 -4.39 23.44
N GLY A 276 -8.67 -4.00 23.59
CA GLY A 276 -9.28 -2.92 22.80
C GLY A 276 -9.58 -3.30 21.35
N LEU A 277 -9.71 -4.61 21.06
CA LEU A 277 -10.09 -5.12 19.74
C LEU A 277 -11.57 -5.50 19.75
N GLU A 278 -12.37 -4.77 18.97
CA GLU A 278 -13.78 -5.04 18.80
C GLU A 278 -14.06 -6.22 17.87
N ARG A 279 -15.26 -6.81 17.98
CA ARG A 279 -15.69 -7.87 17.08
C ARG A 279 -15.79 -7.35 15.63
N GLY A 280 -15.35 -8.17 14.67
CA GLY A 280 -15.58 -7.92 13.24
C GLY A 280 -17.07 -7.77 12.90
N ASP A 281 -17.37 -6.98 11.87
CA ASP A 281 -18.76 -6.74 11.44
C ASP A 281 -19.38 -8.04 10.89
N ASP A 282 -20.65 -8.28 11.21
CA ASP A 282 -21.39 -9.40 10.63
C ASP A 282 -21.63 -9.12 9.14
N ILE A 283 -21.05 -9.94 8.26
CA ILE A 283 -21.23 -9.85 6.80
C ILE A 283 -22.72 -9.92 6.44
N ALA A 284 -23.52 -10.67 7.21
CA ALA A 284 -24.97 -10.77 7.02
C ALA A 284 -25.74 -9.50 7.40
N MET A 285 -25.07 -8.49 7.94
CA MET A 285 -25.63 -7.16 8.23
C MET A 285 -25.13 -6.08 7.25
N LEU A 286 -24.16 -6.40 6.39
CA LEU A 286 -23.65 -5.45 5.39
C LEU A 286 -24.60 -5.30 4.19
N PRO A 287 -24.61 -4.12 3.52
CA PRO A 287 -25.32 -3.92 2.27
C PRO A 287 -24.87 -4.91 1.18
N GLY A 288 -25.78 -5.26 0.24
CA GLY A 288 -25.51 -6.28 -0.78
C GLY A 288 -24.32 -5.98 -1.71
N GLU A 289 -24.00 -4.70 -1.93
CA GLU A 289 -22.80 -4.28 -2.67
C GLU A 289 -21.51 -4.56 -1.89
N GLU A 290 -21.45 -4.18 -0.61
CA GLU A 290 -20.30 -4.44 0.26
C GLU A 290 -20.07 -5.95 0.50
N ARG A 291 -21.15 -6.75 0.55
CA ARG A 291 -21.02 -8.22 0.61
C ARG A 291 -20.32 -8.79 -0.62
N ARG A 292 -20.59 -8.24 -1.82
CA ARG A 292 -19.94 -8.67 -3.07
C ARG A 292 -18.50 -8.19 -3.14
N GLU A 293 -18.21 -7.00 -2.61
CA GLU A 293 -16.85 -6.47 -2.53
C GLU A 293 -15.96 -7.18 -1.49
N ARG A 294 -16.53 -7.82 -0.47
CA ARG A 294 -15.78 -8.57 0.55
C ARG A 294 -15.64 -10.07 0.25
N VAL A 295 -16.12 -10.55 -0.89
CA VAL A 295 -15.75 -11.89 -1.41
C VAL A 295 -14.26 -11.87 -1.68
N HIS A 296 -13.50 -12.76 -1.03
CA HIS A 296 -12.02 -12.87 -1.03
C HIS A 296 -11.35 -12.11 -2.19
N LYS A 297 -11.07 -10.82 -1.96
CA LYS A 297 -10.20 -10.04 -2.84
C LYS A 297 -8.81 -10.65 -2.73
N SER A 298 -8.16 -10.87 -3.87
CA SER A 298 -6.77 -11.36 -3.85
C SER A 298 -5.89 -10.35 -3.11
N LYS A 299 -4.81 -10.83 -2.51
CA LYS A 299 -3.85 -10.01 -1.74
C LYS A 299 -3.36 -8.80 -2.54
N ALA A 300 -3.16 -8.96 -3.85
CA ALA A 300 -2.81 -7.89 -4.78
C ALA A 300 -3.87 -6.78 -4.89
N VAL A 301 -5.17 -7.13 -4.86
CA VAL A 301 -6.26 -6.16 -4.91
C VAL A 301 -6.34 -5.35 -3.61
N LEU A 302 -6.12 -5.99 -2.47
CA LEU A 302 -6.11 -5.32 -1.17
C LEU A 302 -4.94 -4.33 -1.05
N GLU A 303 -3.75 -4.72 -1.52
CA GLU A 303 -2.57 -3.85 -1.50
C GLU A 303 -2.72 -2.67 -2.48
N ALA A 304 -3.25 -2.91 -3.68
CA ALA A 304 -3.58 -1.84 -4.62
C ALA A 304 -4.61 -0.85 -4.06
N GLU A 305 -5.63 -1.34 -3.34
CA GLU A 305 -6.61 -0.49 -2.66
C GLU A 305 -5.99 0.34 -1.52
N ARG A 306 -5.06 -0.24 -0.75
CA ARG A 306 -4.31 0.49 0.28
C ARG A 306 -3.49 1.61 -0.34
N GLN A 307 -2.68 1.28 -1.36
CA GLN A 307 -1.83 2.26 -2.05
C GLN A 307 -2.66 3.37 -2.70
N ALA A 308 -3.82 3.04 -3.27
CA ALA A 308 -4.75 4.02 -3.82
C ALA A 308 -5.32 4.95 -2.73
N LYS A 309 -5.69 4.41 -1.55
CA LYS A 309 -6.16 5.22 -0.41
C LYS A 309 -5.05 6.16 0.10
N ASP A 310 -3.83 5.67 0.25
CA ASP A 310 -2.68 6.47 0.69
C ASP A 310 -2.32 7.56 -0.32
N ALA A 311 -2.45 7.28 -1.63
CA ALA A 311 -2.27 8.27 -2.68
C ALA A 311 -3.38 9.34 -2.65
N ILE A 312 -4.63 8.94 -2.43
CA ILE A 312 -5.76 9.87 -2.28
C ILE A 312 -5.55 10.79 -1.07
N ALA A 313 -5.15 10.23 0.09
CA ALA A 313 -4.90 11.02 1.29
C ALA A 313 -3.77 12.04 1.08
N ARG A 314 -2.68 11.63 0.43
CA ARG A 314 -1.57 12.54 0.06
C ARG A 314 -2.03 13.66 -0.87
N ASN A 315 -2.81 13.33 -1.90
CA ASN A 315 -3.35 14.32 -2.83
C ASN A 315 -4.34 15.29 -2.15
N GLN A 316 -5.10 14.82 -1.16
CA GLN A 316 -5.99 15.69 -0.38
C GLN A 316 -5.20 16.70 0.46
N MET A 317 -4.13 16.28 1.14
CA MET A 317 -3.25 17.19 1.88
C MET A 317 -2.54 18.20 0.97
N GLU A 318 -2.10 17.76 -0.22
CA GLU A 318 -1.51 18.63 -1.23
C GLU A 318 -2.51 19.70 -1.71
N ASN A 319 -3.76 19.29 -1.96
CA ASN A 319 -4.83 20.22 -2.37
C ASN A 319 -5.17 21.21 -1.26
N GLU A 320 -5.26 20.79 0.01
CA GLU A 320 -5.48 21.70 1.14
C GLU A 320 -4.34 22.73 1.27
N ARG A 321 -3.08 22.29 1.05
CA ARG A 321 -1.92 23.18 1.02
C ARG A 321 -2.00 24.19 -0.12
N LEU A 322 -2.39 23.75 -1.32
CA LEU A 322 -2.53 24.61 -2.49
C LEU A 322 -3.68 25.61 -2.31
N GLU A 323 -4.80 25.20 -1.73
CA GLU A 323 -5.93 26.09 -1.46
C GLU A 323 -5.54 27.17 -0.44
N GLY A 324 -4.80 26.81 0.62
CA GLY A 324 -4.26 27.79 1.57
C GLY A 324 -3.27 28.78 0.94
N GLN A 325 -2.47 28.35 -0.04
CA GLN A 325 -1.60 29.26 -0.81
C GLN A 325 -2.40 30.19 -1.73
N LYS A 326 -3.48 29.68 -2.33
CA LYS A 326 -4.38 30.46 -3.18
C LYS A 326 -5.10 31.55 -2.38
N GLU A 327 -5.64 31.23 -1.20
CA GLU A 327 -6.27 32.21 -0.31
C GLU A 327 -5.29 33.33 0.09
N LYS A 328 -4.04 32.97 0.38
CA LYS A 328 -2.99 33.94 0.69
C LYS A 328 -2.69 34.87 -0.49
N MET A 329 -2.54 34.32 -1.70
CA MET A 329 -2.32 35.12 -2.91
C MET A 329 -3.53 36.01 -3.23
N GLU A 330 -4.76 35.54 -3.02
CA GLU A 330 -5.97 36.35 -3.19
C GLU A 330 -6.00 37.54 -2.22
N GLY A 331 -5.58 37.33 -0.96
CA GLY A 331 -5.40 38.41 0.01
C GLY A 331 -4.37 39.45 -0.43
N GLU A 332 -3.20 39.00 -0.88
CA GLU A 332 -2.13 39.88 -1.39
C GLU A 332 -2.58 40.67 -2.64
N VAL A 333 -3.33 40.05 -3.54
CA VAL A 333 -3.91 40.71 -4.72
C VAL A 333 -4.95 41.76 -4.33
N GLN A 334 -5.81 41.48 -3.34
CA GLN A 334 -6.75 42.48 -2.85
C GLN A 334 -6.05 43.68 -2.21
N ASP A 335 -4.98 43.44 -1.44
CA ASP A 335 -4.21 44.52 -0.82
C ASP A 335 -3.46 45.36 -1.85
N MET A 336 -2.87 44.73 -2.87
CA MET A 336 -2.30 45.44 -4.02
C MET A 336 -3.36 46.26 -4.75
N LYS A 337 -4.58 45.74 -4.91
CA LYS A 337 -5.68 46.48 -5.56
C LYS A 337 -6.10 47.70 -4.73
N LYS A 338 -6.16 47.59 -3.40
CA LYS A 338 -6.42 48.73 -2.49
C LYS A 338 -5.26 49.74 -2.50
N GLN A 339 -4.01 49.30 -2.62
CA GLN A 339 -2.87 50.20 -2.78
C GLN A 339 -2.92 50.93 -4.12
N LYS A 340 -3.25 50.21 -5.20
CA LYS A 340 -3.41 50.80 -6.54
C LYS A 340 -4.49 51.89 -6.54
N ILE A 341 -5.66 51.63 -5.95
CA ILE A 341 -6.73 52.64 -5.84
C ILE A 341 -6.24 53.88 -5.08
N ARG A 342 -5.53 53.70 -3.96
CA ARG A 342 -4.95 54.82 -3.20
C ARG A 342 -3.92 55.62 -4.00
N LEU A 343 -3.12 54.96 -4.83
CA LEU A 343 -2.16 55.61 -5.71
C LEU A 343 -2.84 56.33 -6.87
N GLU A 344 -3.92 55.77 -7.43
CA GLU A 344 -4.75 56.41 -8.45
C GLU A 344 -5.44 57.66 -7.88
N GLU A 345 -6.03 57.59 -6.68
CA GLU A 345 -6.59 58.76 -5.98
C GLU A 345 -5.55 59.84 -5.69
N GLN A 346 -4.32 59.44 -5.33
CA GLN A 346 -3.20 60.36 -5.16
C GLN A 346 -2.76 60.98 -6.48
N ASN A 347 -2.73 60.21 -7.56
CA ASN A 347 -2.42 60.70 -8.89
C ASN A 347 -3.48 61.67 -9.39
N ASP A 348 -4.78 61.37 -9.24
CA ASP A 348 -5.87 62.26 -9.62
C ASP A 348 -5.80 63.57 -8.81
N LYS A 349 -5.45 63.47 -7.53
CA LYS A 349 -5.24 64.65 -6.67
C LYS A 349 -4.01 65.45 -7.11
N LEU A 350 -2.91 64.78 -7.44
CA LEU A 350 -1.70 65.42 -7.95
C LEU A 350 -1.92 66.02 -9.33
N GLU A 351 -2.71 65.39 -10.20
CA GLU A 351 -3.07 65.86 -11.53
C GLU A 351 -4.00 67.06 -11.43
N GLY A 352 -4.96 67.05 -10.51
CA GLY A 352 -5.77 68.22 -10.16
C GLY A 352 -4.96 69.35 -9.53
N GLU A 353 -3.95 69.04 -8.71
CA GLU A 353 -2.99 70.02 -8.19
C GLU A 353 -2.06 70.54 -9.28
N ILE A 354 -1.63 69.71 -10.23
CA ILE A 354 -0.80 70.08 -11.38
C ILE A 354 -1.63 70.98 -12.29
N GLN A 355 -2.86 70.63 -12.62
CA GLN A 355 -3.76 71.42 -13.46
C GLN A 355 -4.12 72.75 -12.79
N ASN A 356 -4.35 72.76 -11.47
CA ASN A 356 -4.46 74.00 -10.70
C ASN A 356 -3.15 74.78 -10.68
N LYS A 357 -2.00 74.13 -10.57
CA LYS A 357 -0.68 74.78 -10.65
C LYS A 357 -0.36 75.25 -12.07
N GLU A 358 -0.91 74.64 -13.12
CA GLU A 358 -0.75 75.02 -14.53
C GLU A 358 -1.62 76.23 -14.82
N GLN A 359 -2.88 76.22 -14.39
CA GLN A 359 -3.75 77.40 -14.44
C GLN A 359 -3.22 78.52 -13.55
N HIS A 360 -2.67 78.17 -12.38
CA HIS A 360 -1.98 79.12 -11.53
C HIS A 360 -0.65 79.54 -12.15
N LYS A 361 0.03 78.72 -12.95
CA LYS A 361 1.27 79.03 -13.67
C LYS A 361 1.00 79.92 -14.88
N GLU A 362 -0.04 79.72 -15.66
CA GLU A 362 -0.47 80.67 -16.71
C GLU A 362 -0.89 82.00 -16.08
N ARG A 363 -1.64 81.94 -14.97
CA ARG A 363 -2.02 83.11 -14.20
C ARG A 363 -0.81 83.76 -13.53
N LEU A 364 0.17 82.97 -13.09
CA LEU A 364 1.43 83.42 -12.53
C LEU A 364 2.39 83.86 -13.63
N GLU A 365 2.34 83.40 -14.86
CA GLU A 365 3.16 83.83 -16.00
C GLU A 365 2.63 85.18 -16.50
N GLY A 366 1.30 85.34 -16.54
CA GLY A 366 0.65 86.65 -16.66
C GLY A 366 0.96 87.57 -15.47
N ASN A 367 0.95 87.05 -14.25
CA ASN A 367 1.36 87.81 -13.07
C ASN A 367 2.89 87.93 -12.94
N ILE A 368 3.73 87.14 -13.63
CA ILE A 368 5.22 87.16 -13.62
C ILE A 368 5.68 88.18 -14.63
N SER A 369 4.97 88.35 -15.74
CA SER A 369 5.18 89.53 -16.59
C SER A 369 4.78 90.81 -15.83
N GLN A 370 3.75 90.76 -14.97
CA GLN A 370 3.43 91.86 -14.05
C GLN A 370 4.34 91.94 -12.82
N LEU A 371 4.88 90.84 -12.31
CA LEU A 371 5.80 90.74 -11.18
C LEU A 371 7.26 90.84 -11.64
N GLU A 372 7.60 90.85 -12.91
CA GLU A 372 8.90 91.31 -13.41
C GLU A 372 8.92 92.84 -13.40
N ASP A 373 7.75 93.46 -13.63
CA ASP A 373 7.49 94.89 -13.40
C ASP A 373 7.26 95.23 -11.89
N TYR A 374 6.66 94.34 -11.09
CA TYR A 374 6.44 94.53 -9.64
C TYR A 374 7.55 93.95 -8.74
N ALA A 375 8.40 93.02 -9.17
CA ALA A 375 9.62 92.58 -8.47
C ALA A 375 10.84 93.43 -8.84
N ALA A 376 10.75 94.25 -9.89
CA ALA A 376 11.48 95.52 -9.95
C ALA A 376 11.00 96.51 -8.85
N ALA A 377 9.86 96.27 -8.23
CA ALA A 377 9.20 97.19 -7.31
C ALA A 377 8.59 96.55 -6.05
N LEU A 378 9.29 95.58 -5.41
CA LEU A 378 9.07 95.02 -4.04
C LEU A 378 8.64 93.53 -4.03
N ASP A 379 9.50 92.65 -3.51
CA ASP A 379 9.13 91.27 -3.16
C ASP A 379 9.63 90.90 -1.75
N ILE A 380 8.80 91.15 -0.71
CA ILE A 380 9.00 90.65 0.66
C ILE A 380 7.63 90.31 1.28
N LYS A 381 7.54 89.19 2.02
CA LYS A 381 6.33 88.70 2.72
C LYS A 381 6.00 89.53 3.98
N GLU A 382 4.71 89.79 4.20
CA GLU A 382 4.17 90.72 5.22
C GLU A 382 4.53 90.37 6.68
N GLU A 383 4.79 89.09 6.95
CA GLU A 383 5.02 88.55 8.30
C GLU A 383 6.46 88.79 8.82
N ASP A 384 7.41 88.99 7.90
CA ASP A 384 8.83 89.30 8.19
C ASP A 384 9.14 90.81 7.94
N LEU A 385 8.13 91.60 7.57
CA LEU A 385 8.20 93.01 7.16
C LEU A 385 7.85 94.00 8.28
N ILE A 386 8.06 93.64 9.55
CA ILE A 386 7.79 94.57 10.66
C ILE A 386 8.87 95.67 10.66
N VAL A 387 8.63 96.72 9.88
CA VAL A 387 9.48 97.90 9.80
C VAL A 387 9.44 98.59 11.17
N PRO A 388 10.59 98.90 11.79
CA PRO A 388 10.63 99.68 13.02
C PRO A 388 9.86 100.99 12.82
N THR A 389 8.80 101.23 13.57
CA THR A 389 7.95 102.42 13.40
C THR A 389 8.63 103.66 13.95
N LEU A 390 8.65 104.74 13.16
CA LEU A 390 9.17 106.04 13.59
C LEU A 390 8.18 106.66 14.58
N LYS A 391 8.52 106.68 15.87
CA LYS A 391 7.67 107.30 16.91
C LYS A 391 7.81 108.82 16.84
N THR A 392 7.10 109.45 15.90
CA THR A 392 7.09 110.91 15.71
C THR A 392 6.20 111.63 16.72
N ASP A 393 5.13 110.97 17.16
CA ASP A 393 4.12 111.57 18.04
C ASP A 393 4.70 112.11 19.36
N PRO A 394 5.63 111.43 20.05
CA PRO A 394 6.26 111.95 21.26
C PRO A 394 7.13 113.18 20.97
N LEU A 395 7.85 113.20 19.84
CA LEU A 395 8.76 114.29 19.48
C LEU A 395 7.99 115.56 19.13
N VAL A 396 6.91 115.42 18.35
CA VAL A 396 6.03 116.51 17.96
C VAL A 396 5.26 117.04 19.17
N LYS A 397 4.80 116.14 20.05
CA LYS A 397 4.11 116.52 21.29
C LYS A 397 5.01 117.31 22.23
N ASN A 398 6.24 116.86 22.46
CA ASN A 398 7.20 117.56 23.31
C ASN A 398 7.51 118.98 22.76
N ALA A 399 7.65 119.12 21.44
CA ALA A 399 7.87 120.42 20.81
C ALA A 399 6.65 121.33 20.92
N TRP A 400 5.44 120.78 20.75
CA TRP A 400 4.19 121.51 20.93
C TRP A 400 4.01 122.02 22.36
N ASP A 401 4.26 121.17 23.35
CA ASP A 401 4.17 121.53 24.76
C ASP A 401 5.18 122.65 25.10
N ALA A 402 6.41 122.58 24.56
CA ALA A 402 7.41 123.63 24.72
C ALA A 402 7.00 124.96 24.05
N ILE A 403 6.41 124.91 22.85
CA ILE A 403 5.87 126.11 22.18
C ILE A 403 4.73 126.70 22.99
N LYS A 404 3.84 125.87 23.54
CA LYS A 404 2.72 126.31 24.36
C LYS A 404 3.21 127.06 25.61
N THR A 405 4.23 126.53 26.30
CA THR A 405 4.87 127.22 27.44
C THR A 405 5.47 128.57 27.04
N GLU A 406 6.11 128.67 25.87
CA GLU A 406 6.60 129.95 25.35
C GLU A 406 5.44 130.91 25.00
N LEU A 407 4.31 130.38 24.54
CA LEU A 407 3.15 131.17 24.18
C LEU A 407 2.43 131.78 25.40
N GLU A 408 2.48 131.11 26.55
CA GLU A 408 1.84 131.52 27.80
C GLU A 408 2.59 132.67 28.52
N LYS A 409 3.82 133.00 28.10
CA LYS A 409 4.56 134.15 28.66
C LYS A 409 3.82 135.47 28.37
N PRO A 410 3.57 136.34 29.38
CA PRO A 410 2.77 137.55 29.21
C PRO A 410 3.48 138.62 28.34
N ILE A 411 2.68 139.46 27.66
CA ILE A 411 3.17 140.54 26.81
C ILE A 411 3.57 141.75 27.67
N PRO A 412 4.82 142.26 27.58
CA PRO A 412 5.24 143.44 28.34
C PRO A 412 4.57 144.74 27.87
N ALA A 413 4.33 145.67 28.79
CA ALA A 413 3.70 146.97 28.50
C ALA A 413 4.59 147.93 27.67
N PHE A 414 5.92 147.77 27.72
CA PHE A 414 6.93 148.51 26.95
C PHE A 414 7.97 147.54 26.36
N GLY A 415 8.67 147.89 25.26
CA GLY A 415 9.67 147.00 24.64
C GLY A 415 9.10 145.83 23.82
N GLN A 416 7.86 145.95 23.34
CA GLN A 416 7.14 144.89 22.61
C GLN A 416 7.83 144.42 21.32
N LYS A 417 8.71 145.24 20.74
CA LYS A 417 9.46 144.87 19.54
C LYS A 417 10.55 143.84 19.87
N GLU A 418 11.40 144.13 20.87
CA GLU A 418 12.43 143.17 21.31
C GLU A 418 11.80 141.88 21.85
N TRP A 419 10.70 141.98 22.62
CA TRP A 419 10.00 140.80 23.12
C TRP A 419 9.46 139.88 22.01
N ARG A 420 8.89 140.46 20.93
CA ARG A 420 8.42 139.68 19.77
C ARG A 420 9.58 139.01 19.04
N GLU A 421 10.72 139.67 18.96
CA GLU A 421 11.94 139.12 18.35
C GLU A 421 12.52 137.97 19.17
N GLU A 422 12.65 138.14 20.49
CA GLU A 422 13.15 137.09 21.39
C GLU A 422 12.21 135.88 21.47
N ARG A 423 10.89 136.11 21.53
CA ARG A 423 9.91 135.01 21.48
C ARG A 423 9.93 134.28 20.13
N ARG A 424 10.11 135.00 19.02
CA ARG A 424 10.29 134.38 17.69
C ARG A 424 11.58 133.57 17.62
N LYS A 425 12.68 134.05 18.23
CA LYS A 425 13.93 133.29 18.34
C LYS A 425 13.73 132.01 19.16
N ALA A 426 13.09 132.09 20.33
CA ALA A 426 12.85 130.94 21.19
C ALA A 426 12.00 129.85 20.50
N ILE A 427 10.89 130.23 19.86
CA ILE A 427 10.05 129.29 19.09
C ILE A 427 10.84 128.68 17.92
N LYS A 428 11.68 129.48 17.24
CA LYS A 428 12.54 128.98 16.16
C LYS A 428 13.55 127.95 16.66
N VAL A 429 14.13 128.13 17.85
CA VAL A 429 15.03 127.15 18.47
C VAL A 429 14.29 125.82 18.72
N ILE A 430 13.11 125.86 19.36
CA ILE A 430 12.30 124.66 19.62
C ILE A 430 11.97 123.89 18.33
N LEU A 431 11.58 124.61 17.28
CA LEU A 431 11.30 124.00 15.97
C LEU A 431 12.57 123.38 15.34
N THR A 432 13.73 124.00 15.53
CA THR A 432 15.02 123.49 15.01
C THR A 432 15.47 122.23 15.76
N GLU A 433 15.25 122.19 17.07
CA GLU A 433 15.51 121.00 17.91
C GLU A 433 14.60 119.84 17.53
N MET A 434 13.29 120.10 17.35
CA MET A 434 12.35 119.11 16.84
C MET A 434 12.78 118.56 15.48
N GLN A 435 13.16 119.44 14.55
CA GLN A 435 13.64 119.04 13.23
C GLN A 435 14.89 118.16 13.33
N THR A 436 15.82 118.49 14.23
CA THR A 436 17.05 117.71 14.45
C THR A 436 16.74 116.33 15.04
N ALA A 437 15.87 116.26 16.04
CA ALA A 437 15.45 115.00 16.65
C ALA A 437 14.72 114.08 15.66
N LEU A 438 13.87 114.66 14.80
CA LEU A 438 13.21 113.91 13.72
C LEU A 438 14.22 113.36 12.71
N MET A 439 15.25 114.13 12.34
CA MET A 439 16.31 113.66 11.44
C MET A 439 17.12 112.51 12.06
N GLN A 440 17.48 112.61 13.34
CA GLN A 440 18.21 111.54 14.04
C GLN A 440 17.39 110.26 14.16
N ALA A 441 16.10 110.36 14.51
CA ALA A 441 15.20 109.22 14.56
C ALA A 441 15.05 108.53 13.20
N LYS A 442 15.00 109.31 12.11
CA LYS A 442 14.95 108.82 10.74
C LYS A 442 16.23 108.05 10.35
N GLU A 443 17.40 108.58 10.69
CA GLU A 443 18.67 107.89 10.40
C GLU A 443 18.84 106.60 11.22
N ALA A 444 18.40 106.60 12.49
CA ALA A 444 18.39 105.37 13.30
C ALA A 444 17.48 104.29 12.70
N GLN A 445 16.26 104.66 12.29
CA GLN A 445 15.31 103.76 11.63
C GLN A 445 15.90 103.18 10.32
N LYS A 446 16.54 104.03 9.51
CA LYS A 446 17.21 103.61 8.27
C LYS A 446 18.34 102.61 8.55
N GLY A 447 19.11 102.80 9.62
CA GLY A 447 20.14 101.87 10.06
C GLY A 447 19.59 100.49 10.44
N ASP A 448 18.45 100.45 11.12
CA ASP A 448 17.82 99.19 11.55
C ASP A 448 17.14 98.45 10.39
N ILE A 449 16.53 99.18 9.44
CA ILE A 449 16.03 98.61 8.18
C ILE A 449 17.17 97.93 7.40
N LEU A 450 18.34 98.55 7.33
CA LEU A 450 19.50 97.97 6.64
C LEU A 450 20.01 96.69 7.31
N LYS A 451 19.99 96.62 8.65
CA LYS A 451 20.38 95.41 9.39
C LYS A 451 19.42 94.26 9.14
N LEU A 452 18.10 94.54 9.16
CA LEU A 452 17.07 93.54 8.87
C LEU A 452 17.24 92.98 7.45
N GLY A 453 17.42 93.86 6.45
CA GLY A 453 17.65 93.46 5.06
C GLY A 453 18.87 92.55 4.89
N LYS A 454 19.99 92.85 5.57
CA LYS A 454 21.20 92.01 5.56
C LYS A 454 20.97 90.63 6.20
N ALA A 455 20.23 90.58 7.31
CA ALA A 455 19.95 89.32 7.99
C ALA A 455 19.07 88.38 7.14
N LEU A 456 18.03 88.94 6.50
CA LEU A 456 17.16 88.20 5.59
C LEU A 456 17.93 87.66 4.38
N TYR A 457 18.76 88.49 3.76
CA TYR A 457 19.62 88.08 2.64
C TYR A 457 20.53 86.91 3.01
N ASN A 458 21.20 86.98 4.17
CA ASN A 458 22.10 85.92 4.63
C ASN A 458 21.35 84.59 4.88
N LYS A 459 20.16 84.65 5.48
CA LYS A 459 19.32 83.46 5.73
C LYS A 459 18.86 82.82 4.42
N ALA A 460 18.43 83.62 3.44
CA ALA A 460 18.05 83.14 2.12
C ALA A 460 19.22 82.44 1.42
N MET A 461 20.42 83.04 1.45
CA MET A 461 21.61 82.46 0.84
C MET A 461 22.06 81.14 1.49
N GLN A 462 21.86 80.97 2.81
CA GLN A 462 22.13 79.71 3.50
C GLN A 462 21.18 78.59 3.04
N ASN A 463 19.88 78.87 2.94
CA ASN A 463 18.90 77.90 2.48
C ASN A 463 19.16 77.45 1.03
N VAL A 464 19.52 78.39 0.15
CA VAL A 464 19.88 78.09 -1.25
C VAL A 464 21.09 77.15 -1.31
N ARG A 465 22.14 77.38 -0.50
CA ARG A 465 23.32 76.50 -0.45
C ARG A 465 22.95 75.08 -0.02
N ALA A 466 22.12 74.92 1.02
CA ALA A 466 21.69 73.61 1.49
C ALA A 466 20.90 72.82 0.43
N ILE A 467 20.07 73.51 -0.37
CA ILE A 467 19.32 72.89 -1.48
C ILE A 467 20.27 72.44 -2.60
N ILE A 468 21.27 73.26 -2.93
CA ILE A 468 22.28 72.94 -3.95
C ILE A 468 23.09 71.70 -3.54
N GLU A 469 23.55 71.63 -2.28
CA GLU A 469 24.29 70.47 -1.75
C GLU A 469 23.46 69.18 -1.81
N LYS A 470 22.18 69.25 -1.41
CA LYS A 470 21.27 68.09 -1.47
C LYS A 470 21.05 67.61 -2.90
N ASN A 471 20.87 68.53 -3.86
CA ASN A 471 20.73 68.18 -5.28
C ASN A 471 21.99 67.54 -5.86
N GLN A 472 23.19 68.01 -5.48
CA GLN A 472 24.44 67.38 -5.88
C GLN A 472 24.57 65.94 -5.35
N GLN A 473 24.09 65.68 -4.13
CA GLN A 473 24.08 64.34 -3.56
C GLN A 473 23.13 63.40 -4.31
N LEU A 474 21.91 63.87 -4.62
CA LEU A 474 20.95 63.10 -5.42
C LEU A 474 21.45 62.79 -6.83
N GLN A 475 22.17 63.72 -7.47
CA GLN A 475 22.78 63.47 -8.78
C GLN A 475 23.85 62.37 -8.73
N LYS A 476 24.68 62.33 -7.68
CA LYS A 476 25.67 61.26 -7.48
C LYS A 476 25.00 59.89 -7.26
N GLU A 477 23.91 59.84 -6.50
CA GLU A 477 23.16 58.61 -6.25
C GLU A 477 22.48 58.08 -7.52
N ASN A 478 21.86 58.98 -8.30
CA ASN A 478 21.27 58.63 -9.59
C ASN A 478 22.31 58.07 -10.57
N ALA A 479 23.51 58.65 -10.63
CA ALA A 479 24.59 58.13 -11.47
C ALA A 479 25.00 56.70 -11.07
N ARG A 480 25.04 56.39 -9.77
CA ARG A 480 25.34 55.03 -9.27
C ARG A 480 24.27 54.03 -9.68
N LEU A 481 23.00 54.39 -9.52
CA LEU A 481 21.86 53.53 -9.88
C LEU A 481 21.79 53.25 -11.39
N VAL A 482 22.19 54.22 -12.22
CA VAL A 482 22.28 54.01 -13.68
C VAL A 482 23.34 52.96 -14.03
N GLU A 483 24.50 53.01 -13.38
CA GLU A 483 25.59 52.04 -13.62
C GLU A 483 25.18 50.62 -13.16
N GLU A 484 24.60 50.48 -11.97
CA GLU A 484 24.09 49.19 -11.46
C GLU A 484 23.03 48.59 -12.41
N ASN A 485 22.12 49.41 -12.91
CA ASN A 485 21.13 48.97 -13.90
C ASN A 485 21.76 48.54 -15.22
N SER A 486 22.86 49.17 -15.65
CA SER A 486 23.57 48.78 -16.87
C SER A 486 24.18 47.38 -16.75
N VAL A 487 24.74 47.05 -15.58
CA VAL A 487 25.33 45.74 -15.27
C VAL A 487 24.24 44.66 -15.23
N LEU A 488 23.11 44.95 -14.59
CA LEU A 488 21.97 44.03 -14.55
C LEU A 488 21.41 43.76 -15.95
N ARG A 489 21.27 44.79 -16.79
CA ARG A 489 20.86 44.63 -18.19
C ARG A 489 21.81 43.74 -18.98
N LYS A 490 23.13 43.88 -18.79
CA LYS A 490 24.13 43.01 -19.41
C LYS A 490 24.02 41.56 -18.95
N ARG A 491 23.76 41.32 -17.65
CA ARG A 491 23.51 39.97 -17.12
C ARG A 491 22.25 39.33 -17.70
N ILE A 492 21.15 40.09 -17.77
CA ILE A 492 19.90 39.62 -18.37
C ILE A 492 20.11 39.29 -19.85
N ALA A 493 20.80 40.16 -20.60
CA ALA A 493 21.12 39.92 -22.01
C ALA A 493 22.07 38.72 -22.23
N SER A 494 22.85 38.32 -21.22
CA SER A 494 23.71 37.12 -21.28
C SER A 494 22.99 35.80 -20.97
N MET A 495 21.73 35.86 -20.53
CA MET A 495 20.89 34.67 -20.41
C MET A 495 20.39 34.28 -21.82
N ASP A 496 20.88 33.16 -22.34
CA ASP A 496 20.57 32.72 -23.70
C ASP A 496 19.12 32.22 -23.79
N GLU A 497 18.20 33.11 -24.21
CA GLU A 497 16.80 32.78 -24.49
C GLU A 497 16.66 31.60 -25.47
N ASN A 498 17.65 31.39 -26.35
CA ASN A 498 17.66 30.25 -27.26
C ASN A 498 17.94 28.93 -26.55
N ALA A 499 18.66 28.93 -25.42
CA ALA A 499 18.89 27.71 -24.63
C ALA A 499 17.61 27.30 -23.90
N ILE A 500 16.86 28.26 -23.37
CA ILE A 500 15.56 28.02 -22.72
C ILE A 500 14.54 27.52 -23.74
N THR A 501 14.50 28.13 -24.93
CA THR A 501 13.59 27.72 -26.01
C THR A 501 13.89 26.31 -26.51
N ARG A 502 15.17 25.97 -26.73
CA ARG A 502 15.60 24.61 -27.11
C ARG A 502 15.25 23.55 -26.07
N LEU A 503 15.36 23.87 -24.78
CA LEU A 503 14.95 22.97 -23.71
C LEU A 503 13.44 22.73 -23.69
N ARG A 504 12.66 23.78 -23.96
CA ARG A 504 11.19 23.69 -24.03
C ARG A 504 10.74 22.80 -25.19
N GLU A 505 11.27 23.05 -26.38
CA GLU A 505 10.96 22.25 -27.58
C GLU A 505 11.35 20.76 -27.39
N LYS A 506 12.50 20.50 -26.75
CA LYS A 506 12.93 19.14 -26.45
C LYS A 506 11.98 18.44 -25.48
N LYS A 507 11.46 19.15 -24.48
CA LYS A 507 10.51 18.61 -23.50
C LYS A 507 9.13 18.39 -24.11
N ASP A 508 8.66 19.29 -24.96
CA ASP A 508 7.39 19.14 -25.67
C ASP A 508 7.42 17.95 -26.64
N ALA A 509 8.55 17.72 -27.31
CA ALA A 509 8.75 16.54 -28.16
C ALA A 509 8.74 15.22 -27.35
N GLU A 510 9.36 15.20 -26.18
CA GLU A 510 9.38 14.06 -25.27
C GLU A 510 7.97 13.72 -24.76
N ILE A 511 7.19 14.74 -24.37
CA ILE A 511 5.79 14.57 -23.96
C ILE A 511 4.96 13.98 -25.10
N LYS A 512 5.12 14.48 -26.33
CA LYS A 512 4.37 14.00 -27.49
C LYS A 512 4.66 12.55 -27.85
N GLU A 513 5.92 12.12 -27.72
CA GLU A 513 6.32 10.72 -27.94
C GLU A 513 5.76 9.79 -26.86
N LEU A 514 5.77 10.23 -25.59
CA LEU A 514 5.18 9.45 -24.50
C LEU A 514 3.66 9.28 -24.68
N GLN A 515 2.96 10.34 -25.08
CA GLN A 515 1.51 10.28 -25.37
C GLN A 515 1.21 9.22 -26.44
N LYS A 516 1.99 9.20 -27.53
CA LYS A 516 1.82 8.24 -28.63
C LYS A 516 2.04 6.78 -28.18
N ARG A 517 2.98 6.54 -27.25
CA ARG A 517 3.21 5.21 -26.70
C ARG A 517 2.08 4.77 -25.78
N LEU A 518 1.51 5.69 -25.01
CA LEU A 518 0.37 5.43 -24.14
C LEU A 518 -0.86 5.04 -24.97
N ASP A 519 -1.21 5.83 -25.99
CA ASP A 519 -2.36 5.54 -26.88
C ASP A 519 -2.22 4.17 -27.56
N LYS A 520 -0.99 3.81 -27.96
CA LYS A 520 -0.69 2.50 -28.55
C LYS A 520 -0.89 1.37 -27.54
N ALA A 521 -0.39 1.54 -26.32
CA ALA A 521 -0.53 0.54 -25.26
C ALA A 521 -1.99 0.34 -24.85
N GLU A 522 -2.79 1.41 -24.77
CA GLU A 522 -4.23 1.33 -24.51
C GLU A 522 -4.96 0.58 -25.61
N SER A 523 -4.63 0.86 -26.88
CA SER A 523 -5.22 0.17 -28.03
C SER A 523 -4.89 -1.33 -28.03
N GLU A 524 -3.65 -1.69 -27.70
CA GLU A 524 -3.20 -3.08 -27.57
C GLU A 524 -3.89 -3.80 -26.39
N ALA A 525 -4.05 -3.11 -25.26
CA ALA A 525 -4.76 -3.64 -24.09
C ALA A 525 -6.23 -3.94 -24.41
N VAL A 526 -6.94 -3.02 -25.08
CA VAL A 526 -8.33 -3.24 -25.52
C VAL A 526 -8.44 -4.42 -26.49
N CYS A 527 -7.53 -4.52 -27.46
CA CYS A 527 -7.49 -5.64 -28.41
C CYS A 527 -7.26 -6.99 -27.69
N SER A 528 -6.34 -7.02 -26.73
CA SER A 528 -6.05 -8.21 -25.93
C SER A 528 -7.23 -8.62 -25.05
N GLY A 529 -7.92 -7.66 -24.44
CA GLY A 529 -9.12 -7.88 -23.63
C GLY A 529 -10.26 -8.48 -24.46
N ASN A 530 -10.49 -7.94 -25.66
CA ASN A 530 -11.50 -8.48 -26.58
C ASN A 530 -11.16 -9.91 -27.04
N LYS A 531 -9.88 -10.21 -27.28
CA LYS A 531 -9.44 -11.56 -27.65
C LYS A 531 -9.63 -12.54 -26.49
N ALA A 532 -9.28 -12.14 -25.27
CA ALA A 532 -9.48 -12.95 -24.07
C ALA A 532 -10.97 -13.25 -23.84
N TYR A 533 -11.84 -12.25 -24.05
CA TYR A 533 -13.29 -12.42 -23.94
C TYR A 533 -13.85 -13.41 -24.96
N LEU A 534 -13.41 -13.31 -26.23
CA LEU A 534 -13.81 -14.24 -27.29
C LEU A 534 -13.33 -15.68 -27.01
N GLU A 535 -12.11 -15.85 -26.52
CA GLU A 535 -11.59 -17.17 -26.14
C GLU A 535 -12.36 -17.75 -24.94
N HIS A 536 -12.74 -16.93 -23.96
CA HIS A 536 -13.61 -17.37 -22.87
C HIS A 536 -14.97 -17.85 -23.36
N GLN A 537 -15.62 -17.11 -24.26
CA GLN A 537 -16.89 -17.55 -24.86
C GLN A 537 -16.75 -18.86 -25.66
N ARG A 538 -15.63 -19.03 -26.39
CA ARG A 538 -15.34 -20.29 -27.11
C ARG A 538 -15.17 -21.45 -26.14
N ALA A 539 -14.43 -21.24 -25.05
CA ALA A 539 -14.23 -22.26 -24.02
C ALA A 539 -15.54 -22.66 -23.34
N GLU A 540 -16.38 -21.69 -22.98
CA GLU A 540 -17.70 -21.93 -22.38
C GLU A 540 -18.65 -22.67 -23.34
N SER A 541 -18.62 -22.31 -24.62
CA SER A 541 -19.38 -23.02 -25.66
C SER A 541 -18.91 -24.47 -25.82
N ALA A 542 -17.60 -24.71 -25.86
CA ALA A 542 -17.03 -26.05 -25.93
C ALA A 542 -17.34 -26.89 -24.68
N GLU A 543 -17.30 -26.29 -23.50
CA GLU A 543 -17.64 -26.95 -22.24
C GLU A 543 -19.12 -27.36 -22.22
N ASN A 544 -20.02 -26.49 -22.69
CA ASN A 544 -21.43 -26.82 -22.82
C ASN A 544 -21.67 -27.95 -23.84
N GLN A 545 -20.99 -27.95 -24.99
CA GLN A 545 -21.07 -29.05 -25.96
C GLN A 545 -20.58 -30.38 -25.38
N VAL A 546 -19.49 -30.38 -24.61
CA VAL A 546 -19.01 -31.58 -23.91
C VAL A 546 -20.02 -32.05 -22.87
N ARG A 547 -20.65 -31.13 -22.13
CA ARG A 547 -21.69 -31.45 -21.15
C ARG A 547 -22.93 -32.06 -21.81
N GLU A 548 -23.32 -31.55 -22.97
CA GLU A 548 -24.43 -32.11 -23.77
C GLU A 548 -24.09 -33.50 -24.32
N MET A 549 -22.88 -33.71 -24.83
CA MET A 549 -22.43 -35.04 -25.28
C MET A 549 -22.39 -36.06 -24.14
N LEU A 550 -21.89 -35.66 -22.96
CA LEU A 550 -21.86 -36.51 -21.76
C LEU A 550 -23.23 -36.69 -21.10
N ALA A 551 -24.27 -35.98 -21.55
CA ALA A 551 -25.65 -36.23 -21.15
C ALA A 551 -26.25 -37.44 -21.88
N ILE A 552 -25.66 -37.86 -23.01
CA ILE A 552 -26.04 -39.08 -23.73
C ILE A 552 -25.48 -40.29 -22.94
N PRO A 553 -26.33 -41.17 -22.38
CA PRO A 553 -25.91 -42.26 -21.49
C PRO A 553 -24.84 -43.18 -22.10
N GLU A 554 -24.97 -43.51 -23.39
CA GLU A 554 -24.05 -44.39 -24.11
C GLU A 554 -22.67 -43.76 -24.29
N ILE A 555 -22.62 -42.45 -24.56
CA ILE A 555 -21.35 -41.71 -24.69
C ILE A 555 -20.69 -41.55 -23.32
N LYS A 556 -21.49 -41.30 -22.28
CA LYS A 556 -21.01 -41.22 -20.90
C LYS A 556 -20.39 -42.54 -20.44
N GLU A 557 -21.04 -43.67 -20.74
CA GLU A 557 -20.52 -45.00 -20.41
C GLU A 557 -19.21 -45.30 -21.15
N ILE A 558 -19.14 -44.99 -22.46
CA ILE A 558 -17.90 -45.13 -23.24
C ILE A 558 -16.78 -44.25 -22.67
N TRP A 559 -17.09 -43.00 -22.31
CA TRP A 559 -16.13 -42.07 -21.72
C TRP A 559 -15.61 -42.57 -20.37
N GLU A 560 -16.51 -43.00 -19.48
CA GLU A 560 -16.14 -43.56 -18.18
C GLU A 560 -15.27 -44.81 -18.32
N ASN A 561 -15.59 -45.69 -19.28
CA ASN A 561 -14.78 -46.87 -19.60
C ASN A 561 -13.39 -46.50 -20.13
N ILE A 562 -13.28 -45.51 -21.02
CA ILE A 562 -11.98 -45.01 -21.50
C ILE A 562 -11.16 -44.41 -20.35
N GLN A 563 -11.79 -43.63 -19.45
CA GLN A 563 -11.11 -43.07 -18.28
C GLN A 563 -10.63 -44.15 -17.32
N GLN A 564 -11.44 -45.20 -17.09
CA GLN A 564 -11.07 -46.34 -16.27
C GLN A 564 -9.91 -47.14 -16.89
N ASN A 565 -9.95 -47.40 -18.21
CA ASN A 565 -8.88 -48.08 -18.93
C ASN A 565 -7.58 -47.29 -18.89
N LYS A 566 -7.65 -45.97 -19.09
CA LYS A 566 -6.49 -45.07 -18.94
C LYS A 566 -5.91 -45.15 -17.53
N LYS A 567 -6.76 -45.15 -16.49
CA LYS A 567 -6.32 -45.27 -15.10
C LYS A 567 -5.69 -46.63 -14.80
N ALA A 568 -6.24 -47.71 -15.35
CA ALA A 568 -5.70 -49.06 -15.21
C ALA A 568 -4.34 -49.19 -15.92
N PHE A 569 -4.22 -48.63 -17.12
CA PHE A 569 -2.97 -48.62 -17.88
C PHE A 569 -1.87 -47.81 -17.17
N LEU A 570 -2.20 -46.65 -16.59
CA LEU A 570 -1.24 -45.87 -15.79
C LEU A 570 -0.76 -46.63 -14.54
N LYS A 571 -1.65 -47.38 -13.88
CA LYS A 571 -1.24 -48.28 -12.78
C LYS A 571 -0.30 -49.37 -13.27
N GLN A 572 -0.56 -49.94 -14.44
CA GLN A 572 0.28 -50.97 -15.04
C GLN A 572 1.67 -50.43 -15.41
N ILE A 573 1.75 -49.21 -15.94
CA ILE A 573 3.02 -48.50 -16.20
C ILE A 573 3.82 -48.34 -14.90
N ASN A 574 3.19 -47.85 -13.84
CA ASN A 574 3.89 -47.69 -12.55
C ASN A 574 4.38 -49.03 -12.00
N ARG A 575 3.59 -50.11 -12.15
CA ARG A 575 4.00 -51.45 -11.73
C ARG A 575 5.18 -51.98 -12.53
N TRP A 576 5.23 -51.77 -13.85
CA TRP A 576 6.39 -52.13 -14.66
C TRP A 576 7.65 -51.37 -14.27
N ILE A 577 7.52 -50.09 -13.88
CA ILE A 577 8.64 -49.30 -13.35
C ILE A 577 9.13 -49.89 -12.02
N GLU A 578 8.22 -50.20 -11.09
CA GLU A 578 8.55 -50.81 -9.79
C GLU A 578 9.21 -52.18 -9.94
N ASP A 579 8.65 -53.06 -10.77
CA ASP A 579 9.18 -54.39 -11.07
C ASP A 579 10.56 -54.30 -11.76
N GLY A 580 10.76 -53.29 -12.62
CA GLY A 580 12.04 -53.00 -13.27
C GLY A 580 13.09 -52.52 -12.26
N VAL A 581 12.76 -51.58 -11.37
CA VAL A 581 13.65 -51.10 -10.31
C VAL A 581 14.02 -52.23 -9.35
N ALA A 582 13.06 -53.07 -8.96
CA ALA A 582 13.31 -54.24 -8.12
C ALA A 582 14.25 -55.24 -8.80
N ALA A 583 14.04 -55.54 -10.09
CA ALA A 583 14.90 -56.45 -10.83
C ALA A 583 16.34 -55.93 -11.00
N ILE A 584 16.52 -54.61 -11.16
CA ILE A 584 17.86 -53.98 -11.17
C ILE A 584 18.55 -54.15 -9.81
N ARG A 585 17.80 -53.97 -8.72
CA ARG A 585 18.33 -54.13 -7.35
C ARG A 585 18.68 -55.58 -7.03
N ASP A 586 17.80 -56.52 -7.36
CA ASP A 586 18.02 -57.96 -7.13
C ASP A 586 19.26 -58.47 -7.88
N TYR A 587 19.49 -57.99 -9.10
CA TYR A 587 20.72 -58.31 -9.85
C TYR A 587 21.97 -57.80 -9.13
N ALA A 588 21.91 -56.58 -8.59
CA ALA A 588 23.04 -55.95 -7.93
C ALA A 588 23.42 -56.63 -6.59
N ASP A 589 22.43 -57.20 -5.90
CA ASP A 589 22.60 -58.02 -4.69
C ASP A 589 22.97 -59.49 -5.00
N GLY A 590 22.73 -59.94 -6.23
CA GLY A 590 23.00 -61.29 -6.71
C GLY A 590 24.49 -61.62 -6.92
N LYS A 591 24.74 -62.87 -7.32
CA LYS A 591 26.07 -63.39 -7.71
C LYS A 591 26.15 -63.73 -9.20
N ASP A 592 25.10 -63.43 -9.96
CA ASP A 592 25.00 -63.81 -11.35
C ASP A 592 25.79 -62.85 -12.25
N ASP A 593 26.39 -63.38 -13.32
CA ASP A 593 27.23 -62.60 -14.24
C ASP A 593 26.39 -61.69 -15.17
N ASP A 594 25.10 -61.99 -15.35
CA ASP A 594 24.15 -61.24 -16.19
C ASP A 594 22.71 -61.31 -15.62
N PHE A 595 21.80 -60.47 -16.12
CA PHE A 595 20.39 -60.53 -15.75
C PHE A 595 19.80 -61.89 -16.11
N GLN A 596 19.16 -62.54 -15.15
CA GLN A 596 18.37 -63.73 -15.46
C GLN A 596 17.25 -63.36 -16.45
N PRO A 597 16.81 -64.28 -17.34
CA PRO A 597 15.83 -63.95 -18.38
C PRO A 597 14.55 -63.27 -17.86
N LYS A 598 14.09 -63.64 -16.66
CA LYS A 598 12.93 -63.01 -16.00
C LYS A 598 13.24 -61.59 -15.51
N GLN A 599 14.42 -61.37 -14.91
CA GLN A 599 14.85 -60.06 -14.44
C GLN A 599 15.08 -59.12 -15.63
N GLY A 600 15.75 -59.58 -16.68
CA GLY A 600 16.00 -58.80 -17.88
C GLY A 600 14.70 -58.35 -18.58
N ASN A 601 13.67 -59.20 -18.60
CA ASN A 601 12.35 -58.82 -19.11
C ASN A 601 11.68 -57.74 -18.24
N SER A 602 11.75 -57.85 -16.92
CA SER A 602 11.22 -56.81 -16.01
C SER A 602 11.95 -55.47 -16.18
N VAL A 603 13.28 -55.48 -16.37
CA VAL A 603 14.06 -54.27 -16.65
C VAL A 603 13.66 -53.66 -18.00
N ALA A 604 13.49 -54.48 -19.05
CA ALA A 604 13.05 -54.00 -20.37
C ALA A 604 11.67 -53.33 -20.32
N TRP A 605 10.70 -53.92 -19.62
CA TRP A 605 9.37 -53.32 -19.43
C TRP A 605 9.42 -52.06 -18.55
N GLY A 606 10.30 -52.01 -17.55
CA GLY A 606 10.55 -50.81 -16.76
C GLY A 606 11.06 -49.65 -17.62
N ILE A 607 11.98 -49.90 -18.56
CA ILE A 607 12.51 -48.88 -19.48
C ILE A 607 11.42 -48.35 -20.41
N VAL A 608 10.60 -49.24 -20.99
CA VAL A 608 9.47 -48.85 -21.87
C VAL A 608 8.45 -48.03 -21.07
N ALA A 609 8.13 -48.45 -19.86
CA ALA A 609 7.18 -47.76 -18.98
C ALA A 609 7.69 -46.37 -18.53
N GLU A 610 8.98 -46.25 -18.22
CA GLU A 610 9.61 -44.98 -17.89
C GLU A 610 9.59 -44.03 -19.09
N ALA A 611 9.84 -44.52 -20.31
CA ALA A 611 9.71 -43.73 -21.53
C ALA A 611 8.28 -43.18 -21.70
N PHE A 612 7.25 -44.02 -21.51
CA PHE A 612 5.85 -43.57 -21.53
C PHE A 612 5.54 -42.49 -20.49
N LYS A 613 6.11 -42.59 -19.28
CA LYS A 613 5.89 -41.63 -18.19
C LYS A 613 6.42 -40.23 -18.51
N TYR A 614 7.52 -40.15 -19.27
CA TYR A 614 8.14 -38.88 -19.68
C TYR A 614 7.75 -38.44 -21.09
N GLY A 615 6.80 -39.12 -21.75
CA GLY A 615 6.38 -38.78 -23.11
C GLY A 615 7.46 -39.03 -24.17
N LEU A 616 8.36 -39.97 -23.92
CA LEU A 616 9.44 -40.38 -24.81
C LEU A 616 9.00 -41.55 -25.70
N ASP A 617 9.50 -41.59 -26.94
CA ASP A 617 9.24 -42.69 -27.88
C ASP A 617 10.13 -43.91 -27.55
N PRO A 618 9.58 -45.03 -27.06
CA PRO A 618 10.36 -46.21 -26.74
C PRO A 618 10.86 -46.95 -27.98
N THR A 619 10.43 -46.60 -29.19
CA THR A 619 10.99 -47.17 -30.44
C THR A 619 12.27 -46.45 -30.88
N ASP A 620 12.48 -45.22 -30.41
CA ASP A 620 13.71 -44.45 -30.65
C ASP A 620 14.81 -44.82 -29.64
N GLU A 621 15.98 -45.18 -30.15
CA GLU A 621 17.10 -45.66 -29.33
C GLU A 621 17.64 -44.59 -28.38
N LYS A 622 17.72 -43.32 -28.82
CA LYS A 622 18.24 -42.23 -27.98
C LYS A 622 17.27 -41.90 -26.85
N GLN A 623 15.98 -41.89 -27.15
CA GLN A 623 14.93 -41.65 -26.16
C GLN A 623 14.78 -42.82 -25.18
N ARG A 624 14.98 -44.08 -25.61
CA ARG A 624 15.09 -45.22 -24.69
C ARG A 624 16.28 -45.11 -23.73
N ARG A 625 17.43 -44.65 -24.21
CA ARG A 625 18.60 -44.41 -23.34
C ARG A 625 18.33 -43.34 -22.29
N MET A 626 17.60 -42.28 -22.65
CA MET A 626 17.14 -41.27 -21.68
C MET A 626 16.20 -41.86 -20.63
N ALA A 627 15.21 -42.66 -21.06
CA ALA A 627 14.32 -43.36 -20.14
C ALA A 627 15.07 -44.34 -19.21
N THR A 628 16.11 -44.99 -19.71
CA THR A 628 16.97 -45.89 -18.91
C THR A 628 17.74 -45.13 -17.83
N ALA A 629 18.19 -43.90 -18.12
CA ALA A 629 18.82 -43.04 -17.12
C ALA A 629 17.82 -42.67 -16.00
N TYR A 630 16.60 -42.24 -16.37
CA TYR A 630 15.55 -41.94 -15.40
C TYR A 630 15.16 -43.16 -14.54
N LEU A 631 15.13 -44.35 -15.12
CA LEU A 631 14.86 -45.59 -14.38
C LEU A 631 15.98 -45.90 -13.36
N LEU A 632 17.25 -45.70 -13.74
CA LEU A 632 18.40 -45.90 -12.86
C LEU A 632 18.46 -44.89 -11.70
N GLU A 633 17.99 -43.66 -11.91
CA GLU A 633 17.85 -42.65 -10.86
C GLU A 633 16.86 -43.06 -9.77
N ARG A 634 15.89 -43.93 -10.09
CA ARG A 634 14.91 -44.46 -9.12
C ARG A 634 15.44 -45.62 -8.29
N VAL A 635 16.58 -46.19 -8.65
CA VAL A 635 17.18 -47.31 -7.91
C VAL A 635 17.87 -46.79 -6.66
N SER A 636 17.53 -47.34 -5.50
CA SER A 636 18.24 -47.04 -4.25
C SER A 636 19.52 -47.88 -4.16
N TRP A 637 20.67 -47.21 -4.20
CA TRP A 637 22.00 -47.83 -4.09
C TRP A 637 22.50 -47.98 -2.64
N THR A 638 21.60 -47.82 -1.67
CA THR A 638 21.92 -47.87 -0.24
C THR A 638 22.44 -49.26 0.17
N GLY A 639 23.62 -49.30 0.81
CA GLY A 639 24.27 -50.55 1.22
C GLY A 639 25.14 -51.23 0.15
N MET A 640 25.34 -50.59 -1.01
CA MET A 640 26.11 -51.13 -2.13
C MET A 640 27.43 -50.39 -2.33
N SER A 641 28.48 -51.10 -2.77
CA SER A 641 29.74 -50.47 -3.18
C SER A 641 29.58 -49.75 -4.53
N ASP A 642 30.28 -48.64 -4.73
CA ASP A 642 30.31 -47.87 -5.99
C ASP A 642 30.64 -48.74 -7.22
N PHE A 643 31.54 -49.72 -7.05
CA PHE A 643 31.89 -50.66 -8.12
C PHE A 643 30.68 -51.49 -8.58
N LYS A 644 29.92 -52.06 -7.63
CA LYS A 644 28.70 -52.82 -7.92
C LYS A 644 27.61 -51.95 -8.53
N ALA A 645 27.36 -50.77 -7.98
CA ALA A 645 26.37 -49.83 -8.52
C ALA A 645 26.72 -49.42 -9.97
N GLY A 646 28.00 -49.14 -10.24
CA GLY A 646 28.50 -48.83 -11.58
C GLY A 646 28.37 -49.99 -12.57
N LEU A 647 28.68 -51.21 -12.12
CA LEU A 647 28.52 -52.43 -12.94
C LEU A 647 27.05 -52.68 -13.29
N THR A 648 26.14 -52.62 -12.31
CA THR A 648 24.70 -52.76 -12.51
C THR A 648 24.15 -51.72 -13.48
N ALA A 649 24.51 -50.44 -13.30
CA ALA A 649 24.09 -49.38 -14.21
C ALA A 649 24.66 -49.55 -15.63
N SER A 650 25.86 -50.12 -15.78
CA SER A 650 26.43 -50.46 -17.09
C SER A 650 25.64 -51.58 -17.76
N ARG A 651 25.28 -52.63 -17.01
CA ARG A 651 24.50 -53.77 -17.51
C ARG A 651 23.08 -53.38 -17.91
N THR A 652 22.40 -52.54 -17.12
CA THR A 652 21.08 -52.01 -17.49
C THR A 652 21.13 -51.21 -18.81
N ARG A 653 22.21 -50.45 -19.03
CA ARG A 653 22.42 -49.72 -20.30
C ARG A 653 22.68 -50.66 -21.48
N GLN A 654 23.50 -51.70 -21.28
CA GLN A 654 23.74 -52.73 -22.30
C GLN A 654 22.44 -53.48 -22.68
N LEU A 655 21.57 -53.73 -21.70
CA LEU A 655 20.25 -54.32 -21.96
C LEU A 655 19.36 -53.38 -22.78
N CYS A 656 19.37 -52.07 -22.49
CA CYS A 656 18.69 -51.05 -23.31
C CYS A 656 19.21 -51.01 -24.75
N ASP A 657 20.51 -51.21 -24.94
CA ASP A 657 21.14 -51.21 -26.27
C ASP A 657 20.82 -52.49 -27.04
N ALA A 658 20.70 -53.62 -26.35
CA ALA A 658 20.37 -54.91 -26.96
C ALA A 658 18.87 -55.10 -27.25
N MET A 659 17.98 -54.35 -26.58
CA MET A 659 16.53 -54.49 -26.75
C MET A 659 16.01 -53.78 -28.01
N THR A 660 15.07 -54.43 -28.70
CA THR A 660 14.34 -53.85 -29.85
C THR A 660 12.87 -53.72 -29.48
N VAL A 661 12.34 -52.49 -29.54
CA VAL A 661 10.90 -52.20 -29.34
C VAL A 661 10.28 -51.89 -30.70
N THR A 662 9.37 -52.74 -31.16
CA THR A 662 8.72 -52.57 -32.47
C THR A 662 7.56 -51.59 -32.39
N LYS A 663 7.27 -50.90 -33.51
CA LYS A 663 6.10 -50.03 -33.63
C LYS A 663 4.78 -50.79 -33.42
N ASP A 664 4.72 -52.05 -33.84
CA ASP A 664 3.54 -52.91 -33.65
C ASP A 664 3.29 -53.24 -32.17
N LEU A 665 4.35 -53.49 -31.39
CA LEU A 665 4.25 -53.68 -29.95
C LEU A 665 3.69 -52.42 -29.27
N MET A 666 4.16 -51.25 -29.67
CA MET A 666 3.70 -49.95 -29.16
C MET A 666 2.26 -49.63 -29.55
N ALA A 667 1.86 -49.96 -30.78
CA ALA A 667 0.49 -49.83 -31.24
C ALA A 667 -0.46 -50.72 -30.43
N ASN A 668 -0.07 -51.97 -30.16
CA ASN A 668 -0.84 -52.91 -29.35
C ASN A 668 -0.97 -52.46 -27.87
N LEU A 669 0.10 -51.89 -27.30
CA LEU A 669 0.08 -51.32 -25.95
C LEU A 669 -0.84 -50.10 -25.84
N LEU A 670 -0.81 -49.22 -26.84
CA LEU A 670 -1.69 -48.05 -26.90
C LEU A 670 -3.16 -48.44 -27.15
N LEU A 671 -3.40 -49.48 -27.95
CA LEU A 671 -4.73 -50.08 -28.15
C LEU A 671 -5.29 -50.72 -26.87
N ALA A 672 -4.43 -51.39 -26.10
CA ALA A 672 -4.79 -51.90 -24.78
C ALA A 672 -5.12 -50.76 -23.79
N ALA A 673 -4.42 -49.62 -23.87
CA ALA A 673 -4.74 -48.42 -23.11
C ALA A 673 -6.04 -47.74 -23.56
N GLY A 674 -6.38 -47.83 -24.85
CA GLY A 674 -7.56 -47.26 -25.50
C GLY A 674 -8.81 -48.16 -25.50
N GLY A 675 -8.74 -49.38 -24.94
CA GLY A 675 -9.91 -50.25 -24.77
C GLY A 675 -10.27 -51.17 -25.94
N ARG A 676 -9.38 -51.42 -26.91
CA ARG A 676 -9.57 -52.49 -27.92
C ARG A 676 -8.32 -53.36 -28.04
N GLY A 677 -8.19 -54.35 -27.15
CA GLY A 677 -7.17 -55.40 -27.22
C GLY A 677 -7.64 -56.65 -26.45
N SER A 678 -7.86 -57.73 -27.17
CA SER A 678 -8.65 -58.93 -26.83
C SER A 678 -8.03 -59.92 -25.83
N VAL A 679 -8.87 -60.56 -25.01
CA VAL A 679 -8.73 -61.97 -24.59
C VAL A 679 -10.03 -62.69 -24.94
N GLY A 680 -9.96 -63.67 -25.85
CA GLY A 680 -11.10 -64.45 -26.31
C GLY A 680 -11.49 -65.57 -25.35
N VAL A 681 -12.77 -65.94 -25.35
CA VAL A 681 -13.33 -67.26 -25.72
C VAL A 681 -14.85 -67.06 -25.86
N GLY A 682 -15.41 -67.39 -27.03
CA GLY A 682 -16.84 -67.72 -27.17
C GLY A 682 -17.73 -66.70 -27.89
N GLY A 683 -17.74 -66.80 -29.22
CA GLY A 683 -19.00 -66.73 -29.99
C GLY A 683 -19.41 -65.40 -30.60
N GLY A 684 -19.20 -65.28 -31.92
CA GLY A 684 -20.24 -64.73 -32.80
C GLY A 684 -20.01 -63.33 -33.35
N GLY A 685 -19.47 -63.29 -34.57
CA GLY A 685 -20.07 -62.49 -35.64
C GLY A 685 -19.72 -61.00 -35.70
N SER A 686 -18.83 -60.68 -36.64
CA SER A 686 -18.90 -59.42 -37.38
C SER A 686 -20.27 -59.29 -38.06
N ASN A 687 -21.00 -58.21 -37.77
CA ASN A 687 -21.95 -57.49 -38.64
C ASN A 687 -23.07 -56.87 -37.77
N GLY A 688 -22.94 -55.58 -37.47
CA GLY A 688 -24.01 -54.76 -36.91
C GLY A 688 -24.18 -53.53 -37.79
N GLU A 689 -24.88 -53.72 -38.91
CA GLU A 689 -25.35 -52.66 -39.80
C GLU A 689 -26.25 -51.69 -39.00
N LEU A 690 -25.93 -50.39 -39.02
CA LEU A 690 -26.83 -49.36 -38.52
C LEU A 690 -27.89 -49.05 -39.60
N THR A 691 -29.13 -49.45 -39.37
CA THR A 691 -30.30 -49.05 -40.16
C THR A 691 -30.95 -47.80 -39.58
N ASN A 692 -31.43 -46.88 -40.44
CA ASN A 692 -32.31 -45.78 -40.02
C ASN A 692 -33.75 -46.27 -39.76
N TRP A 693 -34.49 -45.49 -38.95
CA TRP A 693 -35.76 -45.84 -38.30
C TRP A 693 -36.98 -46.08 -39.21
N ASP A 694 -36.85 -46.02 -40.53
CA ASP A 694 -37.92 -46.32 -41.50
C ASP A 694 -37.55 -47.38 -42.57
N GLY A 695 -36.39 -48.05 -42.43
CA GLY A 695 -36.11 -49.30 -43.14
C GLY A 695 -35.73 -49.20 -44.63
N THR A 696 -35.29 -48.05 -45.15
CA THR A 696 -34.76 -47.96 -46.53
C THR A 696 -33.23 -47.79 -46.60
N LYS A 697 -32.58 -48.58 -47.47
CA LYS A 697 -31.12 -48.58 -47.67
C LYS A 697 -30.68 -47.39 -48.54
N LYS A 698 -29.78 -46.53 -48.05
CA LYS A 698 -29.07 -45.57 -48.91
C LYS A 698 -28.01 -46.30 -49.74
N ARG A 699 -28.20 -46.29 -51.06
CA ARG A 699 -27.17 -46.63 -52.05
C ARG A 699 -25.98 -45.67 -51.86
N THR A 700 -24.79 -46.25 -51.66
CA THR A 700 -23.51 -45.56 -51.81
C THR A 700 -23.34 -45.15 -53.27
N GLY A 701 -23.25 -43.86 -53.53
CA GLY A 701 -23.08 -43.33 -54.88
C GLY A 701 -22.32 -42.01 -54.86
N TRP A 702 -21.03 -42.08 -54.50
CA TRP A 702 -20.00 -41.12 -54.94
C TRP A 702 -18.65 -41.86 -55.02
N GLY A 703 -18.49 -42.66 -56.07
CA GLY A 703 -17.30 -42.59 -56.92
C GLY A 703 -17.77 -41.93 -58.23
N ILE A 704 -16.99 -41.15 -58.98
CA ILE A 704 -15.68 -41.46 -59.57
C ILE A 704 -15.06 -40.16 -60.15
N GLY A 705 -13.73 -40.06 -60.07
CA GLY A 705 -12.80 -39.66 -61.16
C GLY A 705 -12.63 -38.17 -61.45
N ASN A 706 -11.42 -37.64 -61.70
CA ASN A 706 -10.14 -38.26 -62.10
C ASN A 706 -8.98 -37.96 -61.16
#